data_AF-A0A928FSG5-F1
#
_entry.id   AF-A0A928FSG5-F1
#
_cell.length_a   1.000
_cell.length_b   1.000
_cell.length_c   1.000
_cell.angle_alpha   90.00
_cell.angle_beta   90.00
_cell.angle_gamma   90.00
#
_symmetry.space_group_name_H-M   'P 1'
#
loop_
_entity.id
_entity.type
_entity.pdbx_description
1 polymer ?
#
loop_
_entity_poly.entity_id
_entity_poly.type
_entity_poly.pdbx_seq_one_letter_code
_entity_poly.pdbx_strand_id
1 'polypeptide(L)'
;MKRKSLIKFLSMMLASILLTGAFSTTSLAVGDNIKDPVICTSFSEFKAAMENEEITYVSLGNTDELLPVVEGEGVLAAIYVKGTKRLNLTGYSKFTAPTTGKVYDCLLQVSGSELYVQGSGQLAFASVGKQTSNAVIRNIGGRITIYDGYLRGYFHAGTYSMAICQDYGELKIFDGFFYSENGDSINGEDNSTYSVYVADGTAEINGGNFSTSNYANAQGYGYSLFVGPNADVTISGGTFYGIQVPYANRLSDYISEGLVMSYSGEKTDPAEFGTITGNIEIEVYREITSVDININAPSNGSSISNRVYNIPEGAYFHTANWYEDGVPVDTSDKFVAGKSYKVMIYLLTDDNAKFANNLTSTTINYSKAKIIDYSNDKEISIGLEMDFGICPENIYSVEATIDPPMEHYTPDQYVSCGSEAYKQALAGDNMFDTPLQWQESTDGKNWSVMKATDKFSVGKYYKVFIDLMVNGNYKFATNSQFDPQVNAKVNGNTATVSRYTEEDPEKLISVCYNFGILNDNVIEEIRIDGVTEPVVGEKPSYDCAISGVGYTVNTAYSNNTYVINGICWRDTTDDKWVYPKDTFQIGHKYKVFIDVKTDNGYEFYTSGNSYKPAGWGYIDNNYATFGVQSDARFEQSLSWEYTCQPKTISSIAVDGLETPADGNAPDFNAMVDSDYYTIESIIWYDCENDMVEMTSDDAFAGGNQYYVLITVVPTEEDGNKLCKFVSDKTTASLNGVNVKKIPGDSWQDVTSAVKRVNIWYTFKKATSENDMFISGQVKTFKDENNEVTVELYKEHAFTPEYRTYVKGNNASYHFASVDPGTYTLKVSKENHVTAEYTITVTNNSVIQNVETWLYGDVTGDGIVDSTDFLRIKGHFLGTYKLSGLGLLSGDVTKEGVIDSTDFLRIKGHFLGTYNLYK
;
A
#
# COMPACT_ATOMS: atom_id res chain seq x y z
N MET A 1 33.18 -28.89 -46.44
CA MET A 1 33.69 -29.41 -47.73
C MET A 1 34.55 -28.32 -48.37
N LYS A 2 35.76 -28.73 -48.80
CA LYS A 2 36.96 -28.02 -49.32
C LYS A 2 36.72 -26.70 -50.11
N ARG A 3 37.44 -25.58 -49.82
CA ARG A 3 38.85 -25.18 -50.15
C ARG A 3 39.10 -24.78 -51.62
N LYS A 4 39.57 -23.52 -51.80
CA LYS A 4 40.59 -23.03 -52.76
C LYS A 4 40.26 -23.04 -54.26
N SER A 5 40.79 -22.19 -55.14
CA SER A 5 41.52 -20.91 -55.07
C SER A 5 41.98 -20.54 -56.51
N LEU A 6 42.09 -19.24 -56.79
CA LEU A 6 43.26 -18.58 -57.40
C LEU A 6 43.67 -18.74 -58.89
N ILE A 7 44.02 -17.56 -59.43
CA ILE A 7 45.13 -17.22 -60.34
C ILE A 7 44.93 -17.39 -61.86
N LYS A 8 44.70 -16.23 -62.50
CA LYS A 8 45.44 -15.65 -63.65
C LYS A 8 44.96 -14.18 -63.73
N PHE A 9 45.64 -13.24 -63.10
CA PHE A 9 46.71 -12.47 -63.74
C PHE A 9 47.79 -12.13 -62.70
N LEU A 10 48.86 -12.93 -62.72
CA LEU A 10 50.14 -12.63 -62.11
C LEU A 10 51.13 -12.49 -63.27
N SER A 11 51.30 -11.27 -63.77
CA SER A 11 52.47 -10.83 -64.52
C SER A 11 52.75 -9.42 -64.05
N MET A 12 53.99 -9.16 -63.65
CA MET A 12 54.49 -7.98 -62.95
C MET A 12 54.23 -7.91 -61.44
N MET A 13 54.68 -8.96 -60.73
CA MET A 13 55.34 -8.73 -59.46
C MET A 13 56.41 -9.80 -59.22
N LEU A 14 57.66 -9.34 -59.18
CA LEU A 14 58.74 -9.64 -58.21
C LEU A 14 60.11 -9.76 -58.89
N ALA A 15 61.01 -8.85 -58.55
CA ALA A 15 62.23 -9.19 -57.80
C ALA A 15 63.04 -7.93 -57.40
N SER A 16 63.13 -7.73 -56.08
CA SER A 16 64.36 -7.33 -55.36
C SER A 16 64.83 -5.86 -55.36
N ILE A 17 64.40 -5.14 -54.31
CA ILE A 17 65.23 -4.46 -53.29
C ILE A 17 66.56 -3.86 -53.75
N LEU A 18 66.66 -2.52 -53.67
CA LEU A 18 67.78 -1.85 -53.00
C LEU A 18 67.30 -0.58 -52.31
N LEU A 19 67.52 -0.58 -51.01
CA LEU A 19 67.27 0.44 -50.01
C LEU A 19 68.13 1.70 -50.28
N THR A 20 67.56 2.86 -49.92
CA THR A 20 68.16 4.13 -49.41
C THR A 20 67.86 5.37 -50.25
N GLY A 21 67.14 6.33 -49.65
CA GLY A 21 67.17 7.75 -50.05
C GLY A 21 65.80 8.38 -50.29
N ALA A 22 65.26 9.01 -49.24
CA ALA A 22 64.13 9.95 -49.17
C ALA A 22 63.52 10.45 -50.49
N PHE A 23 62.23 10.16 -50.73
CA PHE A 23 61.31 11.04 -51.45
C PHE A 23 59.88 10.80 -50.92
N SER A 24 59.32 11.79 -50.24
CA SER A 24 57.90 11.88 -49.91
C SER A 24 57.10 12.17 -51.18
N THR A 25 56.23 11.25 -51.58
CA THR A 25 55.19 11.52 -52.57
C THR A 25 54.01 12.17 -51.85
N THR A 26 53.96 13.50 -51.83
CA THR A 26 52.73 14.24 -51.50
C THR A 26 51.81 14.17 -52.72
N SER A 27 50.65 13.53 -52.57
CA SER A 27 49.52 13.83 -53.44
C SER A 27 49.13 15.28 -53.20
N LEU A 28 49.05 16.11 -54.24
CA LEU A 28 48.46 17.44 -54.11
C LEU A 28 47.00 17.26 -53.68
N ALA A 29 46.65 17.79 -52.51
CA ALA A 29 45.28 17.81 -52.01
C ALA A 29 44.38 18.56 -53.01
N VAL A 30 43.20 18.00 -53.31
CA VAL A 30 42.28 18.57 -54.31
C VAL A 30 41.31 19.57 -53.67
N GLY A 31 41.08 19.48 -52.35
CA GLY A 31 40.25 20.44 -51.61
C GLY A 31 38.75 20.17 -51.68
N ASP A 32 38.32 18.97 -52.08
CA ASP A 32 36.90 18.60 -52.22
C ASP A 32 36.28 18.04 -50.92
N ASN A 33 37.10 17.77 -49.90
CA ASN A 33 36.66 17.15 -48.65
C ASN A 33 37.41 17.73 -47.43
N ILE A 34 36.71 17.87 -46.31
CA ILE A 34 37.25 18.36 -45.03
C ILE A 34 38.47 17.58 -44.51
N LYS A 35 38.60 16.29 -44.88
CA LYS A 35 39.74 15.45 -44.47
C LYS A 35 41.01 15.69 -45.31
N ASP A 36 40.90 16.39 -46.43
CA ASP A 36 42.00 16.68 -47.35
C ASP A 36 41.91 18.12 -47.89
N PRO A 37 42.02 19.14 -47.01
CA PRO A 37 41.96 20.54 -47.43
C PRO A 37 43.23 20.94 -48.18
N VAL A 38 43.12 21.97 -49.04
CA VAL A 38 44.30 22.61 -49.63
C VAL A 38 45.03 23.38 -48.53
N ILE A 39 46.21 22.91 -48.14
CA ILE A 39 47.05 23.53 -47.11
C ILE A 39 47.84 24.68 -47.74
N CYS A 40 47.60 25.89 -47.27
CA CYS A 40 48.25 27.11 -47.72
C CYS A 40 49.22 27.61 -46.65
N THR A 41 50.46 27.90 -47.08
CA THR A 41 51.53 28.41 -46.21
C THR A 41 52.14 29.73 -46.72
N SER A 42 51.60 30.27 -47.80
CA SER A 42 51.96 31.57 -48.37
C SER A 42 50.75 32.31 -48.93
N PHE A 43 50.88 33.61 -49.17
CA PHE A 43 49.83 34.44 -49.79
C PHE A 43 49.45 33.94 -51.18
N SER A 44 50.43 33.50 -51.98
CA SER A 44 50.20 33.05 -53.36
C SER A 44 49.37 31.77 -53.40
N GLU A 45 49.68 30.80 -52.53
CA GLU A 45 48.90 29.56 -52.37
C GLU A 45 47.49 29.86 -51.87
N PHE A 46 47.38 30.73 -50.87
CA PHE A 46 46.10 31.09 -50.28
C PHE A 46 45.20 31.82 -51.28
N LYS A 47 45.73 32.79 -52.02
CA LYS A 47 45.01 33.49 -53.09
C LYS A 47 44.53 32.51 -54.17
N ALA A 48 45.41 31.63 -54.65
CA ALA A 48 45.06 30.66 -55.68
C ALA A 48 43.97 29.68 -55.23
N ALA A 49 44.01 29.22 -53.98
CA ALA A 49 43.01 28.31 -53.43
C ALA A 49 41.64 28.99 -53.26
N MET A 50 41.61 30.22 -52.76
CA MET A 50 40.37 30.96 -52.50
C MET A 50 39.69 31.48 -53.79
N GLU A 51 40.45 31.70 -54.87
CA GLU A 51 39.95 32.20 -56.16
C GLU A 51 39.57 31.09 -57.15
N ASN A 52 39.81 29.83 -56.82
CA ASN A 52 39.46 28.68 -57.63
C ASN A 52 38.09 28.13 -57.23
N GLU A 53 37.11 28.16 -58.13
CA GLU A 53 35.72 27.70 -57.88
C GLU A 53 35.63 26.20 -57.55
N GLU A 54 36.59 25.39 -57.99
CA GLU A 54 36.58 23.93 -57.76
C GLU A 54 37.04 23.56 -56.33
N ILE A 55 37.84 24.40 -55.66
CA ILE A 55 38.36 24.11 -54.32
C ILE A 55 37.33 24.53 -53.27
N THR A 56 36.88 23.63 -52.39
CA THR A 56 35.93 23.99 -51.32
C THR A 56 36.61 24.14 -49.95
N TYR A 57 37.55 23.25 -49.61
CA TYR A 57 38.17 23.18 -48.28
C TYR A 57 39.62 23.69 -48.32
N VAL A 58 39.91 24.72 -47.52
CA VAL A 58 41.21 25.40 -47.46
C VAL A 58 41.68 25.44 -46.02
N SER A 59 42.94 25.11 -45.75
CA SER A 59 43.57 25.26 -44.44
C SER A 59 44.67 26.29 -44.53
N LEU A 60 44.70 27.26 -43.64
CA LEU A 60 45.71 28.32 -43.61
C LEU A 60 46.43 28.33 -42.27
N GLY A 61 47.75 28.41 -42.28
CA GLY A 61 48.51 28.52 -41.05
C GLY A 61 50.00 28.80 -41.21
N ASN A 62 50.57 29.42 -40.18
CA ASN A 62 52.02 29.62 -40.00
C ASN A 62 52.68 30.45 -41.12
N THR A 63 52.05 31.58 -41.49
CA THR A 63 52.57 32.52 -42.50
C THR A 63 52.68 33.93 -41.94
N ASP A 64 53.74 34.67 -42.29
CA ASP A 64 53.88 36.11 -42.01
C ASP A 64 54.54 36.77 -43.22
N GLU A 65 53.73 37.40 -44.08
CA GLU A 65 54.17 37.83 -45.40
C GLU A 65 53.81 39.29 -45.71
N LEU A 66 54.69 39.95 -46.47
CA LEU A 66 54.42 41.22 -47.12
C LEU A 66 53.72 40.96 -48.46
N LEU A 67 52.57 41.56 -48.67
CA LEU A 67 51.78 41.42 -49.91
C LEU A 67 52.46 42.10 -51.10
N PRO A 68 52.27 41.59 -52.33
CA PRO A 68 52.85 42.19 -53.53
C PRO A 68 52.24 43.56 -53.85
N VAL A 69 53.05 44.45 -54.44
CA VAL A 69 52.61 45.75 -54.96
C VAL A 69 51.78 45.54 -56.23
N VAL A 70 50.58 46.14 -56.31
CA VAL A 70 49.67 46.05 -57.46
C VAL A 70 49.44 47.45 -58.05
N GLU A 71 49.49 47.61 -59.37
CA GLU A 71 49.17 48.87 -60.06
C GLU A 71 47.67 48.91 -60.44
N GLY A 72 46.83 49.71 -59.76
CA GLY A 72 45.36 49.81 -59.99
C GLY A 72 44.57 50.47 -58.85
N GLU A 73 43.25 50.72 -58.98
CA GLU A 73 42.39 51.26 -57.88
C GLU A 73 41.77 50.19 -56.96
N GLY A 74 41.28 50.59 -55.78
CA GLY A 74 40.89 49.81 -54.59
C GLY A 74 39.86 48.69 -54.76
N VAL A 75 39.66 47.93 -53.67
CA VAL A 75 39.03 46.59 -53.55
C VAL A 75 39.57 45.50 -54.52
N LEU A 76 40.15 45.87 -55.67
CA LEU A 76 40.58 44.96 -56.74
C LEU A 76 41.85 44.16 -56.47
N ALA A 77 42.61 44.51 -55.42
CA ALA A 77 43.82 43.81 -55.01
C ALA A 77 43.56 42.63 -54.05
N ALA A 78 42.37 42.56 -53.45
CA ALA A 78 42.01 41.52 -52.47
C ALA A 78 42.06 40.11 -53.05
N ILE A 79 41.99 39.10 -52.16
CA ILE A 79 41.66 37.74 -52.55
C ILE A 79 40.16 37.66 -52.77
N TYR A 80 39.74 37.32 -53.98
CA TYR A 80 38.32 37.14 -54.30
C TYR A 80 37.86 35.75 -53.91
N VAL A 81 37.00 35.67 -52.90
CA VAL A 81 36.36 34.40 -52.56
C VAL A 81 35.38 34.03 -53.66
N LYS A 82 35.62 32.92 -54.35
CA LYS A 82 34.72 32.41 -55.39
C LYS A 82 34.04 31.11 -54.98
N GLY A 83 32.75 31.01 -55.26
CA GLY A 83 31.95 29.83 -54.90
C GLY A 83 31.83 29.65 -53.40
N THR A 84 31.70 28.41 -52.93
CA THR A 84 31.65 28.10 -51.50
C THR A 84 33.05 27.75 -50.99
N LYS A 85 33.51 28.44 -49.94
CA LYS A 85 34.81 28.20 -49.29
C LYS A 85 34.64 27.87 -47.81
N ARG A 86 35.33 26.84 -47.35
CA ARG A 86 35.44 26.41 -45.95
C ARG A 86 36.89 26.57 -45.51
N LEU A 87 37.19 27.70 -44.88
CA LEU A 87 38.50 28.09 -44.41
C LEU A 87 38.72 27.61 -42.97
N ASN A 88 39.68 26.72 -42.79
CA ASN A 88 40.15 26.25 -41.50
C ASN A 88 41.43 27.00 -41.09
N LEU A 89 41.37 27.81 -40.05
CA LEU A 89 42.51 28.54 -39.51
C LEU A 89 43.31 27.64 -38.56
N THR A 90 44.61 27.54 -38.81
CA THR A 90 45.55 26.75 -38.02
C THR A 90 46.75 27.62 -37.64
N GLY A 91 47.18 27.62 -36.38
CA GLY A 91 48.35 28.43 -35.97
C GLY A 91 48.17 29.93 -36.22
N TYR A 92 49.26 30.65 -36.53
CA TYR A 92 49.26 32.10 -36.71
C TYR A 92 49.55 32.48 -38.16
N SER A 93 48.67 33.28 -38.77
CA SER A 93 48.82 33.81 -40.14
C SER A 93 48.67 35.33 -40.16
N LYS A 94 49.63 36.04 -40.76
CA LYS A 94 49.61 37.50 -40.91
C LYS A 94 49.99 37.90 -42.33
N PHE A 95 49.24 38.84 -42.89
CA PHE A 95 49.54 39.47 -44.16
C PHE A 95 49.63 40.99 -43.98
N THR A 96 50.71 41.58 -44.48
CA THR A 96 50.97 43.03 -44.36
C THR A 96 50.93 43.65 -45.75
N ALA A 97 50.07 44.66 -45.97
CA ALA A 97 50.03 45.41 -47.23
C ALA A 97 51.33 46.22 -47.44
N PRO A 98 51.75 46.48 -48.68
CA PRO A 98 52.95 47.27 -48.96
C PRO A 98 52.78 48.77 -48.66
N THR A 99 53.88 49.46 -48.36
CA THR A 99 53.93 50.91 -48.06
C THR A 99 53.93 51.82 -49.30
N THR A 100 54.09 51.25 -50.51
CA THR A 100 54.16 51.96 -51.79
C THR A 100 53.26 51.27 -52.82
N GLY A 101 52.63 52.05 -53.72
CA GLY A 101 51.56 51.58 -54.62
C GLY A 101 50.15 51.92 -54.09
N LYS A 102 49.11 51.70 -54.91
CA LYS A 102 47.70 51.81 -54.47
C LYS A 102 47.31 50.51 -53.73
N VAL A 103 46.65 50.62 -52.57
CA VAL A 103 46.71 49.63 -51.46
C VAL A 103 45.43 48.76 -51.33
N TYR A 104 45.58 47.61 -50.68
CA TYR A 104 44.54 46.65 -50.31
C TYR A 104 43.59 47.23 -49.23
N ASP A 105 42.30 47.33 -49.53
CA ASP A 105 41.26 47.70 -48.55
C ASP A 105 40.87 46.53 -47.63
N CYS A 106 41.08 45.30 -48.11
CA CYS A 106 40.86 44.08 -47.35
C CYS A 106 41.74 42.93 -47.83
N LEU A 107 41.90 41.90 -46.99
CA LEU A 107 42.57 40.66 -47.39
C LEU A 107 41.63 39.77 -48.20
N LEU A 108 40.43 39.47 -47.67
CA LEU A 108 39.42 38.65 -48.33
C LEU A 108 38.21 39.52 -48.72
N GLN A 109 37.78 39.41 -49.98
CA GLN A 109 36.55 40.03 -50.46
C GLN A 109 35.52 38.95 -50.82
N VAL A 110 34.33 39.05 -50.25
CA VAL A 110 33.22 38.11 -50.47
C VAL A 110 32.10 38.83 -51.20
N SER A 111 31.74 38.36 -52.40
CA SER A 111 30.66 38.91 -53.22
C SER A 111 29.95 37.80 -53.98
N GLY A 112 28.64 37.63 -53.78
CA GLY A 112 27.85 36.56 -54.42
C GLY A 112 28.35 35.13 -54.12
N SER A 113 29.16 34.96 -53.08
CA SER A 113 29.88 33.73 -52.71
C SER A 113 29.68 33.43 -51.23
N GLU A 114 30.04 32.22 -50.79
CA GLU A 114 29.86 31.77 -49.41
C GLU A 114 31.22 31.48 -48.76
N LEU A 115 31.45 32.08 -47.59
CA LEU A 115 32.66 31.86 -46.80
C LEU A 115 32.32 31.34 -45.41
N TYR A 116 32.78 30.13 -45.10
CA TYR A 116 32.74 29.54 -43.77
C TYR A 116 34.14 29.60 -43.16
N VAL A 117 34.28 30.16 -41.96
CA VAL A 117 35.55 30.22 -41.22
C VAL A 117 35.42 29.41 -39.93
N GLN A 118 36.43 28.60 -39.63
CA GLN A 118 36.49 27.77 -38.43
C GLN A 118 37.94 27.56 -37.98
N GLY A 119 38.12 27.05 -36.76
CA GLY A 119 39.41 26.64 -36.21
C GLY A 119 40.07 27.76 -35.39
N SER A 120 40.72 27.40 -34.28
CA SER A 120 41.26 28.32 -33.28
C SER A 120 42.52 29.09 -33.70
N GLY A 121 42.91 29.02 -34.97
CA GLY A 121 44.05 29.78 -35.52
C GLY A 121 43.73 31.26 -35.72
N GLN A 122 44.79 32.06 -35.87
CA GLN A 122 44.70 33.50 -36.12
C GLN A 122 44.91 33.85 -37.59
N LEU A 123 44.07 34.72 -38.12
CA LEU A 123 44.25 35.42 -39.39
C LEU A 123 44.30 36.93 -39.17
N ALA A 124 45.45 37.51 -39.45
CA ALA A 124 45.71 38.93 -39.29
C ALA A 124 45.95 39.63 -40.64
N PHE A 125 45.41 40.84 -40.77
CA PHE A 125 45.68 41.71 -41.90
C PHE A 125 46.12 43.10 -41.42
N ALA A 126 47.29 43.54 -41.88
CA ALA A 126 47.91 44.80 -41.48
C ALA A 126 48.09 45.75 -42.67
N SER A 127 47.68 47.02 -42.53
CA SER A 127 47.92 48.07 -43.52
C SER A 127 48.78 49.23 -42.95
N VAL A 128 49.58 49.85 -43.82
CA VAL A 128 50.69 50.78 -43.45
C VAL A 128 50.66 52.11 -44.23
N GLY A 129 49.63 52.38 -45.03
CA GLY A 129 49.52 53.58 -45.88
C GLY A 129 48.32 54.48 -45.56
N LYS A 130 48.37 55.76 -45.99
CA LYS A 130 47.30 56.77 -45.83
C LYS A 130 46.03 56.38 -46.60
N GLN A 131 45.13 55.60 -46.00
CA GLN A 131 43.96 55.02 -46.66
C GLN A 131 42.70 55.06 -45.78
N THR A 132 41.54 54.88 -46.43
CA THR A 132 40.20 55.13 -45.89
C THR A 132 39.56 53.95 -45.15
N SER A 133 39.97 52.69 -45.36
CA SER A 133 39.39 51.51 -44.66
C SER A 133 40.27 50.24 -44.78
N ASN A 134 40.43 49.47 -43.69
CA ASN A 134 41.23 48.24 -43.63
C ASN A 134 40.45 47.09 -42.97
N ALA A 135 40.19 45.97 -43.67
CA ALA A 135 39.45 44.81 -43.12
C ALA A 135 40.13 43.46 -43.38
N VAL A 136 40.11 42.51 -42.44
CA VAL A 136 40.54 41.12 -42.76
C VAL A 136 39.58 40.51 -43.78
N ILE A 137 38.28 40.64 -43.54
CA ILE A 137 37.24 40.16 -44.45
C ILE A 137 36.27 41.30 -44.75
N ARG A 138 36.00 41.54 -46.04
CA ARG A 138 35.02 42.51 -46.51
C ARG A 138 33.88 41.82 -47.27
N ASN A 139 32.65 41.96 -46.77
CA ASN A 139 31.44 41.45 -47.40
C ASN A 139 30.78 42.54 -48.25
N ILE A 140 30.63 42.28 -49.55
CA ILE A 140 29.95 43.15 -50.51
C ILE A 140 28.90 42.34 -51.29
N GLY A 141 27.96 41.75 -50.56
CA GLY A 141 26.82 41.00 -51.10
C GLY A 141 27.02 39.49 -51.16
N GLY A 142 27.90 38.91 -50.34
CA GLY A 142 28.03 37.47 -50.14
C GLY A 142 27.45 37.01 -48.79
N ARG A 143 27.72 35.74 -48.45
CA ARG A 143 27.33 35.11 -47.18
C ARG A 143 28.56 34.69 -46.40
N ILE A 144 28.69 35.14 -45.16
CA ILE A 144 29.81 34.80 -44.28
C ILE A 144 29.26 34.08 -43.05
N THR A 145 29.86 32.95 -42.69
CA THR A 145 29.57 32.23 -41.45
C THR A 145 30.87 31.96 -40.71
N ILE A 146 31.02 32.53 -39.51
CA ILE A 146 32.15 32.28 -38.62
C ILE A 146 31.69 31.32 -37.53
N TYR A 147 32.30 30.14 -37.45
CA TYR A 147 32.07 29.18 -36.38
C TYR A 147 32.97 29.43 -35.17
N ASP A 148 34.25 29.73 -35.44
CA ASP A 148 35.30 30.02 -34.45
C ASP A 148 36.53 30.58 -35.20
N GLY A 149 37.49 31.16 -34.48
CA GLY A 149 38.79 31.61 -34.98
C GLY A 149 39.14 33.01 -34.50
N TYR A 150 40.40 33.42 -34.72
CA TYR A 150 40.88 34.74 -34.30
C TYR A 150 41.16 35.65 -35.51
N LEU A 151 40.24 36.58 -35.78
CA LEU A 151 40.42 37.58 -36.85
C LEU A 151 40.95 38.89 -36.28
N ARG A 152 42.07 39.36 -36.84
CA ARG A 152 42.77 40.55 -36.33
C ARG A 152 43.06 41.60 -37.40
N GLY A 153 42.36 42.72 -37.32
CA GLY A 153 42.62 43.93 -38.12
C GLY A 153 43.69 44.81 -37.48
N TYR A 154 44.76 45.11 -38.21
CA TYR A 154 45.86 45.94 -37.75
C TYR A 154 46.08 47.14 -38.62
N PHE A 155 46.31 48.30 -38.02
CA PHE A 155 46.59 49.48 -38.81
C PHE A 155 47.54 50.48 -38.15
N HIS A 156 48.36 51.15 -38.96
CA HIS A 156 49.42 52.05 -38.47
C HIS A 156 49.16 53.56 -38.71
N ALA A 157 48.39 53.98 -39.74
CA ALA A 157 48.08 55.41 -40.02
C ALA A 157 46.93 55.68 -41.05
N GLY A 158 45.72 56.07 -40.60
CA GLY A 158 44.53 56.42 -41.43
C GLY A 158 43.16 56.27 -40.71
N THR A 159 42.06 56.01 -41.46
CA THR A 159 40.66 56.24 -41.00
C THR A 159 39.95 55.09 -40.26
N TYR A 160 39.91 53.84 -40.77
CA TYR A 160 39.17 52.73 -40.11
C TYR A 160 39.90 51.38 -40.16
N SER A 161 39.95 50.64 -39.04
CA SER A 161 40.56 49.30 -38.90
C SER A 161 39.52 48.27 -38.42
N MET A 162 39.43 47.14 -39.12
CA MET A 162 38.39 46.12 -38.95
C MET A 162 38.86 44.67 -39.07
N ALA A 163 38.25 43.77 -38.30
CA ALA A 163 38.36 42.33 -38.53
C ALA A 163 37.36 41.93 -39.62
N ILE A 164 36.11 42.36 -39.50
CA ILE A 164 35.07 42.16 -40.52
C ILE A 164 34.42 43.50 -40.87
N CYS A 165 34.33 43.78 -42.16
CA CYS A 165 33.55 44.88 -42.71
C CYS A 165 32.43 44.31 -43.58
N GLN A 166 31.17 44.52 -43.19
CA GLN A 166 30.01 44.19 -43.99
C GLN A 166 29.41 45.46 -44.57
N ASP A 167 29.56 45.63 -45.88
CA ASP A 167 28.90 46.71 -46.60
C ASP A 167 27.43 46.37 -46.90
N TYR A 168 27.15 45.13 -47.33
CA TYR A 168 25.81 44.51 -47.50
C TYR A 168 25.99 42.99 -47.69
N GLY A 169 24.93 42.19 -47.49
CA GLY A 169 24.97 40.72 -47.56
C GLY A 169 24.45 40.06 -46.28
N GLU A 170 24.89 38.83 -46.00
CA GLU A 170 24.55 38.08 -44.78
C GLU A 170 25.82 37.73 -44.00
N LEU A 171 25.85 38.02 -42.70
CA LEU A 171 26.91 37.62 -41.77
C LEU A 171 26.30 36.83 -40.61
N LYS A 172 26.93 35.69 -40.28
CA LYS A 172 26.59 34.90 -39.11
C LYS A 172 27.85 34.61 -38.31
N ILE A 173 27.85 34.96 -37.03
CA ILE A 173 28.94 34.69 -36.11
C ILE A 173 28.39 33.81 -35.00
N PHE A 174 28.90 32.58 -34.89
CA PHE A 174 28.59 31.70 -33.78
C PHE A 174 29.49 31.97 -32.59
N ASP A 175 30.80 32.06 -32.83
CA ASP A 175 31.83 32.32 -31.82
C ASP A 175 33.13 32.81 -32.49
N GLY A 176 34.13 33.17 -31.68
CA GLY A 176 35.48 33.54 -32.10
C GLY A 176 36.01 34.81 -31.43
N PHE A 177 37.23 35.18 -31.79
CA PHE A 177 37.89 36.41 -31.33
C PHE A 177 38.01 37.41 -32.48
N PHE A 178 37.48 38.60 -32.29
CA PHE A 178 37.50 39.68 -33.27
C PHE A 178 38.17 40.89 -32.64
N TYR A 179 39.36 41.19 -33.13
CA TYR A 179 40.16 42.28 -32.59
C TYR A 179 40.53 43.27 -33.68
N SER A 180 40.45 44.56 -33.37
CA SER A 180 40.99 45.59 -34.26
C SER A 180 41.74 46.67 -33.51
N GLU A 181 42.90 47.06 -34.05
CA GLU A 181 43.71 48.15 -33.51
C GLU A 181 44.05 49.20 -34.56
N ASN A 182 44.19 50.45 -34.10
CA ASN A 182 44.69 51.57 -34.89
C ASN A 182 45.96 52.18 -34.27
N GLY A 183 46.86 52.66 -35.14
CA GLY A 183 48.13 53.29 -34.83
C GLY A 183 48.06 54.82 -34.76
N ASP A 184 49.18 55.49 -35.03
CA ASP A 184 49.32 56.95 -34.86
C ASP A 184 48.32 57.74 -35.72
N SER A 185 47.72 58.79 -35.12
CA SER A 185 46.74 59.64 -35.80
C SER A 185 47.41 60.59 -36.80
N ILE A 186 46.81 60.72 -37.98
CA ILE A 186 47.11 61.81 -38.91
C ILE A 186 46.20 62.99 -38.50
N ASN A 187 46.78 64.15 -38.20
CA ASN A 187 46.05 65.32 -37.71
C ASN A 187 44.81 65.66 -38.55
N GLY A 188 43.61 65.56 -37.96
CA GLY A 188 42.35 66.10 -38.49
C GLY A 188 41.38 65.11 -39.13
N GLU A 189 41.66 63.80 -39.11
CA GLU A 189 40.76 62.75 -39.66
C GLU A 189 40.13 61.89 -38.56
N ASP A 190 38.88 61.45 -38.78
CA ASP A 190 38.21 60.44 -37.95
C ASP A 190 38.99 59.13 -38.03
N ASN A 191 39.40 58.56 -36.90
CA ASN A 191 40.26 57.39 -36.85
C ASN A 191 39.67 56.25 -36.01
N SER A 192 38.34 56.12 -36.03
CA SER A 192 37.58 55.10 -35.31
C SER A 192 38.00 53.66 -35.64
N THR A 193 37.95 52.78 -34.64
CA THR A 193 38.21 51.35 -34.80
C THR A 193 36.97 50.54 -34.57
N TYR A 194 36.76 49.55 -35.43
CA TYR A 194 35.60 48.65 -35.36
C TYR A 194 36.03 47.21 -35.48
N SER A 195 35.80 46.34 -34.49
CA SER A 195 36.17 44.92 -34.69
C SER A 195 35.28 44.26 -35.75
N VAL A 196 33.98 44.55 -35.68
CA VAL A 196 32.98 44.18 -36.69
C VAL A 196 32.17 45.42 -37.06
N TYR A 197 32.13 45.73 -38.35
CA TYR A 197 31.42 46.88 -38.90
C TYR A 197 30.31 46.41 -39.82
N VAL A 198 29.04 46.65 -39.48
CA VAL A 198 27.88 46.26 -40.29
C VAL A 198 27.19 47.52 -40.81
N ALA A 199 27.44 47.89 -42.06
CA ALA A 199 26.87 49.07 -42.69
C ALA A 199 25.40 48.86 -43.12
N ASP A 200 25.14 47.71 -43.75
CA ASP A 200 23.85 47.31 -44.34
C ASP A 200 23.77 45.76 -44.42
N GLY A 201 22.62 45.21 -44.81
CA GLY A 201 22.37 43.76 -44.86
C GLY A 201 22.01 43.14 -43.50
N THR A 202 22.11 41.81 -43.39
CA THR A 202 21.73 41.08 -42.17
C THR A 202 22.97 40.59 -41.42
N ALA A 203 22.95 40.66 -40.09
CA ALA A 203 23.98 40.05 -39.23
C ALA A 203 23.37 39.35 -38.02
N GLU A 204 23.69 38.07 -37.83
CA GLU A 204 23.35 37.28 -36.65
C GLU A 204 24.61 37.03 -35.82
N ILE A 205 24.69 37.58 -34.61
CA ILE A 205 25.82 37.42 -33.70
C ILE A 205 25.34 36.60 -32.49
N ASN A 206 25.76 35.35 -32.39
CA ASN A 206 25.33 34.43 -31.33
C ASN A 206 26.30 34.35 -30.15
N GLY A 207 27.54 34.80 -30.33
CA GLY A 207 28.63 34.65 -29.36
C GLY A 207 29.94 35.23 -29.90
N GLY A 208 31.00 35.13 -29.09
CA GLY A 208 32.35 35.60 -29.43
C GLY A 208 32.83 36.78 -28.57
N ASN A 209 34.12 37.07 -28.68
CA ASN A 209 34.79 38.17 -28.02
C ASN A 209 35.18 39.25 -29.04
N PHE A 210 34.61 40.44 -28.87
CA PHE A 210 34.76 41.57 -29.77
C PHE A 210 35.46 42.70 -29.02
N SER A 211 36.64 43.07 -29.48
CA SER A 211 37.43 44.09 -28.81
C SER A 211 38.18 44.99 -29.78
N THR A 212 38.42 46.21 -29.33
CA THR A 212 39.19 47.20 -30.07
C THR A 212 40.22 47.86 -29.18
N SER A 213 41.32 48.32 -29.76
CA SER A 213 42.26 49.21 -29.08
C SER A 213 42.58 50.43 -29.92
N ASN A 214 42.61 51.59 -29.26
CA ASN A 214 42.99 52.87 -29.85
C ASN A 214 44.32 53.34 -29.27
N TYR A 215 45.13 53.98 -30.11
CA TYR A 215 46.33 54.68 -29.66
C TYR A 215 45.97 55.91 -28.79
N ALA A 216 46.87 56.27 -27.86
CA ALA A 216 46.59 57.25 -26.80
C ALA A 216 46.16 58.67 -27.28
N ASN A 217 46.46 59.04 -28.52
CA ASN A 217 46.15 60.34 -29.13
C ASN A 217 45.13 60.24 -30.29
N ALA A 218 44.40 59.14 -30.40
CA ALA A 218 43.31 58.98 -31.37
C ALA A 218 42.18 59.99 -31.10
N GLN A 219 41.58 60.53 -32.16
CA GLN A 219 40.44 61.47 -32.09
C GLN A 219 39.08 60.76 -32.28
N GLY A 220 39.09 59.55 -32.83
CA GLY A 220 37.93 58.69 -33.05
C GLY A 220 37.65 57.75 -31.88
N TYR A 221 36.49 57.08 -31.96
CA TYR A 221 35.99 56.15 -30.95
C TYR A 221 36.38 54.70 -31.26
N GLY A 222 36.54 53.87 -30.22
CA GLY A 222 36.74 52.43 -30.35
C GLY A 222 35.45 51.70 -30.00
N TYR A 223 34.82 51.08 -30.98
CA TYR A 223 33.63 50.27 -30.78
C TYR A 223 33.87 48.88 -31.31
N SER A 224 33.65 47.85 -30.52
CA SER A 224 33.80 46.49 -30.99
C SER A 224 32.78 46.13 -32.08
N LEU A 225 31.56 46.67 -32.01
CA LEU A 225 30.50 46.48 -33.00
C LEU A 225 29.93 47.82 -33.47
N PHE A 226 29.79 47.99 -34.78
CA PHE A 226 29.05 49.09 -35.40
C PHE A 226 27.85 48.55 -36.18
N VAL A 227 26.69 49.20 -35.99
CA VAL A 227 25.45 48.92 -36.70
C VAL A 227 24.99 50.18 -37.46
N GLY A 228 24.91 50.06 -38.78
CA GLY A 228 24.44 51.10 -39.68
C GLY A 228 22.92 51.25 -39.68
N PRO A 229 22.38 52.37 -40.20
CA PRO A 229 20.95 52.70 -40.13
C PRO A 229 20.04 51.76 -40.94
N ASN A 230 20.58 51.02 -41.89
CA ASN A 230 19.84 50.07 -42.73
C ASN A 230 20.16 48.60 -42.40
N ALA A 231 21.08 48.36 -41.46
CA ALA A 231 21.49 47.02 -41.11
C ALA A 231 20.44 46.36 -40.19
N ASP A 232 20.15 45.09 -40.47
CA ASP A 232 19.31 44.24 -39.66
C ASP A 232 20.20 43.30 -38.84
N VAL A 233 20.45 43.67 -37.58
CA VAL A 233 21.40 42.99 -36.70
C VAL A 233 20.67 42.36 -35.53
N THR A 234 20.93 41.08 -35.28
CA THR A 234 20.44 40.35 -34.12
C THR A 234 21.62 39.86 -33.29
N ILE A 235 21.63 40.20 -32.00
CA ILE A 235 22.66 39.84 -31.03
C ILE A 235 22.03 38.90 -29.99
N SER A 236 22.51 37.67 -29.95
CA SER A 236 22.06 36.62 -29.04
C SER A 236 23.09 36.21 -27.98
N GLY A 237 24.31 36.76 -28.04
CA GLY A 237 25.38 36.48 -27.09
C GLY A 237 26.69 37.16 -27.45
N GLY A 238 27.68 37.07 -26.56
CA GLY A 238 29.05 37.57 -26.76
C GLY A 238 29.47 38.70 -25.83
N THR A 239 30.77 39.00 -25.86
CA THR A 239 31.42 40.06 -25.08
C THR A 239 31.92 41.16 -26.01
N PHE A 240 31.52 42.40 -25.75
CA PHE A 240 31.75 43.55 -26.63
C PHE A 240 32.42 44.69 -25.86
N TYR A 241 33.48 45.26 -26.41
CA TYR A 241 34.04 46.53 -25.94
C TYR A 241 33.39 47.69 -26.69
N GLY A 242 32.25 48.17 -26.19
CA GLY A 242 31.44 49.22 -26.81
C GLY A 242 30.65 48.77 -28.05
N ILE A 243 29.42 49.29 -28.19
CA ILE A 243 28.51 48.99 -29.31
C ILE A 243 27.92 50.30 -29.82
N GLN A 244 28.14 50.58 -31.11
CA GLN A 244 27.54 51.71 -31.80
C GLN A 244 26.29 51.29 -32.57
N VAL A 245 25.14 51.85 -32.20
CA VAL A 245 23.87 51.75 -32.93
C VAL A 245 23.44 53.12 -33.47
N PRO A 246 22.54 53.18 -34.47
CA PRO A 246 21.97 54.43 -34.97
C PRO A 246 21.32 55.26 -33.84
N TYR A 247 21.50 56.59 -33.88
CA TYR A 247 21.09 57.49 -32.80
C TYR A 247 19.59 57.44 -32.44
N ALA A 248 18.73 57.08 -33.39
CA ALA A 248 17.30 56.99 -33.19
C ALA A 248 16.83 55.65 -32.56
N ASN A 249 17.73 54.68 -32.44
CA ASN A 249 17.43 53.31 -32.03
C ASN A 249 17.95 53.03 -30.62
N ARG A 250 17.38 52.02 -29.97
CA ARG A 250 17.83 51.50 -28.68
C ARG A 250 18.64 50.23 -28.88
N LEU A 251 19.49 49.92 -27.92
CA LEU A 251 20.26 48.67 -27.98
C LEU A 251 19.35 47.43 -27.91
N SER A 252 18.25 47.51 -27.16
CA SER A 252 17.20 46.49 -27.12
C SER A 252 16.60 46.13 -28.49
N ASP A 253 16.67 47.03 -29.48
CA ASP A 253 16.13 46.76 -30.82
C ASP A 253 16.96 45.71 -31.58
N TYR A 254 18.19 45.45 -31.13
CA TYR A 254 19.16 44.53 -31.74
C TYR A 254 19.45 43.31 -30.87
N ILE A 255 19.02 43.30 -29.60
CA ILE A 255 19.26 42.21 -28.66
C ILE A 255 18.07 41.25 -28.74
N SER A 256 18.33 39.96 -28.91
CA SER A 256 17.29 38.93 -28.94
C SER A 256 16.43 38.93 -27.67
N GLU A 257 15.15 38.59 -27.82
CA GLU A 257 14.19 38.60 -26.73
C GLU A 257 14.62 37.68 -25.57
N GLY A 258 14.48 38.17 -24.33
CA GLY A 258 14.77 37.41 -23.12
C GLY A 258 16.25 37.36 -22.71
N LEU A 259 17.10 38.18 -23.33
CA LEU A 259 18.50 38.34 -22.93
C LEU A 259 18.68 39.58 -22.04
N VAL A 260 19.73 39.54 -21.22
CA VAL A 260 20.17 40.64 -20.35
C VAL A 260 21.57 41.07 -20.75
N MET A 261 21.97 42.27 -20.32
CA MET A 261 23.34 42.74 -20.44
C MET A 261 23.97 42.89 -19.07
N SER A 262 25.28 42.68 -18.99
CA SER A 262 26.09 43.26 -17.93
C SER A 262 27.02 44.33 -18.51
N TYR A 263 27.17 45.46 -17.83
CA TYR A 263 28.23 46.42 -18.10
C TYR A 263 29.19 46.45 -16.91
N SER A 264 30.50 46.29 -17.15
CA SER A 264 31.50 46.30 -16.06
C SER A 264 31.16 45.38 -14.87
N GLY A 265 30.45 44.27 -15.11
CA GLY A 265 29.99 43.33 -14.09
C GLY A 265 28.65 43.66 -13.40
N GLU A 266 28.00 44.78 -13.72
CA GLU A 266 26.66 45.13 -13.22
C GLU A 266 25.58 44.76 -14.25
N LYS A 267 24.59 43.98 -13.81
CA LYS A 267 23.46 43.54 -14.65
C LYS A 267 22.46 44.67 -14.90
N THR A 268 22.06 44.88 -16.16
CA THR A 268 21.05 45.86 -16.58
C THR A 268 20.20 45.45 -17.79
N ASP A 269 19.09 46.16 -17.98
CA ASP A 269 18.16 45.99 -19.10
C ASP A 269 18.68 46.74 -20.35
N PRO A 270 18.77 46.08 -21.53
CA PRO A 270 19.11 46.73 -22.79
C PRO A 270 18.25 47.92 -23.18
N ALA A 271 17.01 48.00 -22.70
CA ALA A 271 16.09 49.10 -22.98
C ALA A 271 16.53 50.44 -22.37
N GLU A 272 17.43 50.41 -21.38
CA GLU A 272 17.96 51.61 -20.71
C GLU A 272 19.06 52.31 -21.52
N PHE A 273 19.56 51.69 -22.60
CA PHE A 273 20.74 52.17 -23.33
C PHE A 273 20.48 52.44 -24.82
N GLY A 274 21.08 53.53 -25.30
CA GLY A 274 21.29 53.81 -26.73
C GLY A 274 22.70 53.39 -27.15
N THR A 275 23.37 54.21 -27.97
CA THR A 275 24.80 54.04 -28.30
C THR A 275 25.65 53.98 -27.04
N ILE A 276 26.40 52.89 -26.81
CA ILE A 276 27.33 52.75 -25.69
C ILE A 276 28.75 53.03 -26.18
N THR A 277 29.35 54.10 -25.65
CA THR A 277 30.67 54.60 -26.07
C THR A 277 31.77 54.29 -25.06
N GLY A 278 32.94 53.89 -25.56
CA GLY A 278 34.17 53.72 -24.77
C GLY A 278 34.56 52.27 -24.54
N ASN A 279 35.68 52.06 -23.83
CA ASN A 279 36.23 50.74 -23.49
C ASN A 279 35.46 50.07 -22.35
N ILE A 280 34.13 50.04 -22.46
CA ILE A 280 33.23 49.40 -21.51
C ILE A 280 32.95 48.00 -22.05
N GLU A 281 33.29 47.00 -21.25
CA GLU A 281 32.93 45.62 -21.53
C GLU A 281 31.44 45.42 -21.29
N ILE A 282 30.76 44.97 -22.33
CA ILE A 282 29.34 44.63 -22.37
C ILE A 282 29.25 43.15 -22.64
N GLU A 283 28.58 42.41 -21.78
CA GLU A 283 28.31 40.99 -21.99
C GLU A 283 26.82 40.81 -22.23
N VAL A 284 26.46 40.13 -23.33
CA VAL A 284 25.07 39.78 -23.63
C VAL A 284 24.88 38.31 -23.32
N TYR A 285 23.94 37.97 -22.45
CA TYR A 285 23.70 36.59 -22.05
C TYR A 285 22.24 36.32 -21.69
N ARG A 286 21.85 35.05 -21.73
CA ARG A 286 20.56 34.57 -21.25
C ARG A 286 20.62 34.42 -19.74
N GLU A 287 19.68 35.04 -19.03
CA GLU A 287 19.54 34.77 -17.60
C GLU A 287 18.54 33.62 -17.35
N ILE A 288 19.02 32.57 -16.69
CA ILE A 288 18.20 31.44 -16.25
C ILE A 288 17.61 31.79 -14.89
N THR A 289 16.32 32.10 -14.87
CA THR A 289 15.60 32.55 -13.67
C THR A 289 14.87 31.43 -12.94
N SER A 290 14.76 30.24 -13.51
CA SER A 290 14.14 29.06 -12.88
C SER A 290 14.84 27.77 -13.33
N VAL A 291 14.88 26.78 -12.44
CA VAL A 291 15.43 25.45 -12.71
C VAL A 291 14.45 24.39 -12.23
N ASP A 292 13.56 23.98 -13.13
CA ASP A 292 12.48 23.02 -12.84
C ASP A 292 12.65 21.77 -13.71
N ILE A 293 13.33 20.78 -13.15
CA ILE A 293 13.79 19.58 -13.87
C ILE A 293 13.05 18.33 -13.39
N ASN A 294 13.13 17.27 -14.18
CA ASN A 294 12.56 15.96 -13.83
C ASN A 294 13.59 14.85 -13.92
N ILE A 295 13.45 13.82 -13.08
CA ILE A 295 14.26 12.60 -13.08
C ILE A 295 13.39 11.40 -12.69
N ASN A 296 13.71 10.21 -13.16
CA ASN A 296 12.97 9.01 -12.77
C ASN A 296 13.06 8.79 -11.25
N ALA A 297 11.92 8.81 -10.57
CA ALA A 297 11.86 8.60 -9.12
C ALA A 297 12.13 7.12 -8.75
N PRO A 298 12.58 6.85 -7.50
CA PRO A 298 12.79 5.49 -7.01
C PRO A 298 11.53 4.62 -7.11
N SER A 299 11.70 3.42 -7.66
CA SER A 299 10.64 2.42 -7.80
C SER A 299 11.25 1.03 -7.70
N ASN A 300 10.77 0.20 -6.77
CA ASN A 300 11.41 -1.08 -6.45
C ASN A 300 11.64 -1.95 -7.70
N GLY A 301 12.87 -2.41 -7.88
CA GLY A 301 13.32 -3.25 -8.99
C GLY A 301 13.64 -2.50 -10.29
N SER A 302 13.32 -1.21 -10.39
CA SER A 302 13.69 -0.36 -11.53
C SER A 302 15.17 0.02 -11.46
N SER A 303 15.80 0.13 -12.63
CA SER A 303 17.19 0.61 -12.74
C SER A 303 17.31 2.07 -12.33
N ILE A 304 18.40 2.40 -11.65
CA ILE A 304 18.73 3.79 -11.33
C ILE A 304 19.12 4.51 -12.62
N SER A 305 18.56 5.71 -12.83
CA SER A 305 18.77 6.50 -14.05
C SER A 305 19.25 7.91 -13.72
N ASN A 306 20.30 8.33 -14.41
CA ASN A 306 20.81 9.71 -14.38
C ASN A 306 20.19 10.59 -15.47
N ARG A 307 19.16 10.11 -16.17
CA ARG A 307 18.52 10.88 -17.23
C ARG A 307 17.63 11.96 -16.63
N VAL A 308 18.07 13.21 -16.80
CA VAL A 308 17.36 14.42 -16.40
C VAL A 308 16.59 14.98 -17.61
N TYR A 309 15.39 15.48 -17.38
CA TYR A 309 14.50 16.10 -18.37
C TYR A 309 14.19 17.54 -17.99
N ASN A 310 13.71 18.32 -18.96
CA ASN A 310 13.32 19.72 -18.80
C ASN A 310 14.46 20.62 -18.30
N ILE A 311 15.68 20.36 -18.77
CA ILE A 311 16.81 21.26 -18.50
C ILE A 311 16.49 22.61 -19.15
N PRO A 312 16.59 23.73 -18.40
CA PRO A 312 16.27 25.06 -18.94
C PRO A 312 17.19 25.43 -20.10
N GLU A 313 16.67 26.23 -21.03
CA GLU A 313 17.46 26.74 -22.16
C GLU A 313 18.66 27.56 -21.66
N GLY A 314 19.84 27.32 -22.24
CA GLY A 314 21.10 27.91 -21.78
C GLY A 314 21.81 27.11 -20.68
N ALA A 315 21.26 25.98 -20.24
CA ALA A 315 21.94 25.05 -19.35
C ALA A 315 22.04 23.64 -19.96
N TYR A 316 23.03 22.89 -19.49
CA TYR A 316 23.21 21.50 -19.82
C TYR A 316 23.48 20.64 -18.58
N PHE A 317 23.12 19.36 -18.71
CA PHE A 317 23.35 18.37 -17.66
C PHE A 317 24.83 18.03 -17.54
N HIS A 318 25.38 18.17 -16.34
CA HIS A 318 26.75 17.78 -16.06
C HIS A 318 26.84 16.38 -15.43
N THR A 319 26.20 16.17 -14.27
CA THR A 319 26.17 14.86 -13.61
C THR A 319 25.02 14.74 -12.61
N ALA A 320 24.66 13.50 -12.27
CA ALA A 320 23.75 13.17 -11.18
C ALA A 320 24.36 12.05 -10.33
N ASN A 321 24.32 12.22 -9.01
CA ASN A 321 24.84 11.28 -8.03
C ASN A 321 23.69 10.81 -7.14
N TRP A 322 23.42 9.50 -7.16
CA TRP A 322 22.42 8.88 -6.30
C TRP A 322 23.04 8.35 -5.02
N TYR A 323 22.26 8.40 -3.94
CA TYR A 323 22.63 7.91 -2.62
C TYR A 323 21.52 6.99 -2.10
N GLU A 324 21.88 5.78 -1.68
CA GLU A 324 21.04 4.82 -0.96
C GLU A 324 21.44 4.84 0.52
N ASP A 325 20.50 5.15 1.43
CA ASP A 325 20.77 5.26 2.87
C ASP A 325 21.99 6.14 3.20
N GLY A 326 22.22 7.18 2.38
CA GLY A 326 23.35 8.11 2.50
C GLY A 326 24.67 7.62 1.88
N VAL A 327 24.70 6.44 1.26
CA VAL A 327 25.88 5.87 0.58
C VAL A 327 25.74 6.02 -0.94
N PRO A 328 26.77 6.47 -1.68
CA PRO A 328 26.72 6.58 -3.14
C PRO A 328 26.39 5.24 -3.82
N VAL A 329 25.53 5.25 -4.83
CA VAL A 329 25.15 4.09 -5.66
C VAL A 329 25.28 4.41 -7.15
N ASP A 330 25.46 3.37 -7.99
CA ASP A 330 25.69 3.52 -9.43
C ASP A 330 24.42 3.20 -10.24
N THR A 331 24.36 3.69 -11.48
CA THR A 331 23.25 3.39 -12.42
C THR A 331 23.10 1.92 -12.82
N SER A 332 24.11 1.10 -12.56
CA SER A 332 24.04 -0.37 -12.71
C SER A 332 23.22 -1.04 -11.60
N ASP A 333 23.01 -0.37 -10.47
CA ASP A 333 22.16 -0.84 -9.38
C ASP A 333 20.67 -0.64 -9.69
N LYS A 334 19.83 -1.24 -8.85
CA LYS A 334 18.37 -1.11 -8.90
C LYS A 334 17.88 -0.49 -7.61
N PHE A 335 16.81 0.29 -7.68
CA PHE A 335 16.13 0.74 -6.49
C PHE A 335 15.57 -0.47 -5.72
N VAL A 336 15.79 -0.48 -4.41
CA VAL A 336 15.40 -1.54 -3.50
C VAL A 336 14.34 -1.00 -2.54
N ALA A 337 13.21 -1.71 -2.44
CA ALA A 337 12.17 -1.38 -1.47
C ALA A 337 12.71 -1.25 -0.04
N GLY A 338 12.15 -0.30 0.72
CA GLY A 338 12.54 -0.06 2.11
C GLY A 338 13.85 0.72 2.30
N LYS A 339 14.60 0.97 1.22
CA LYS A 339 15.79 1.83 1.22
C LYS A 339 15.43 3.29 0.98
N SER A 340 16.15 4.20 1.62
CA SER A 340 15.99 5.64 1.40
C SER A 340 16.87 6.11 0.25
N TYR A 341 16.33 6.97 -0.63
CA TYR A 341 17.08 7.47 -1.78
C TYR A 341 17.08 8.98 -1.87
N LYS A 342 18.26 9.51 -2.21
CA LYS A 342 18.48 10.93 -2.47
C LYS A 342 19.29 11.08 -3.76
N VAL A 343 19.04 12.15 -4.50
CA VAL A 343 19.83 12.49 -5.69
C VAL A 343 20.41 13.90 -5.57
N MET A 344 21.65 14.07 -6.03
CA MET A 344 22.28 15.37 -6.26
C MET A 344 22.50 15.54 -7.76
N ILE A 345 21.91 16.57 -8.35
CA ILE A 345 21.97 16.88 -9.78
C ILE A 345 22.74 18.18 -9.97
N TYR A 346 23.68 18.18 -10.91
CA TYR A 346 24.50 19.35 -11.22
C TYR A 346 24.31 19.76 -12.67
N LEU A 347 24.03 21.05 -12.86
CA LEU A 347 23.87 21.69 -14.17
C LEU A 347 24.94 22.78 -14.34
N LEU A 348 25.37 22.97 -15.57
CA LEU A 348 26.28 24.03 -16.01
C LEU A 348 25.56 24.89 -17.05
N THR A 349 25.99 26.13 -17.21
CA THR A 349 25.48 27.00 -18.27
C THR A 349 26.30 26.88 -19.54
N ASP A 350 25.66 27.13 -20.69
CA ASP A 350 26.35 27.41 -21.94
C ASP A 350 27.11 28.76 -21.83
N ASP A 351 28.07 29.00 -22.72
CA ASP A 351 28.95 30.18 -22.66
C ASP A 351 28.21 31.54 -22.69
N ASN A 352 26.99 31.57 -23.23
CA ASN A 352 26.16 32.78 -23.33
C ASN A 352 24.96 32.76 -22.35
N ALA A 353 25.04 32.00 -21.26
CA ALA A 353 23.98 31.93 -20.26
C ALA A 353 24.53 31.96 -18.83
N LYS A 354 23.72 32.50 -17.91
CA LYS A 354 24.03 32.59 -16.48
C LYS A 354 22.79 32.31 -15.64
N PHE A 355 22.93 31.56 -14.56
CA PHE A 355 21.90 31.44 -13.52
C PHE A 355 21.73 32.77 -12.80
N ALA A 356 20.48 33.17 -12.59
CA ALA A 356 20.16 34.33 -11.78
C ALA A 356 20.65 34.11 -10.35
N ASN A 357 21.25 35.16 -9.75
CA ASN A 357 21.67 35.15 -8.34
C ASN A 357 20.53 34.76 -7.37
N ASN A 358 19.27 35.07 -7.74
CA ASN A 358 18.08 34.62 -7.04
C ASN A 358 17.12 33.95 -8.02
N LEU A 359 17.06 32.62 -8.00
CA LEU A 359 16.12 31.86 -8.80
C LEU A 359 14.69 32.02 -8.28
N THR A 360 13.75 32.18 -9.21
CA THR A 360 12.31 32.27 -8.94
C THR A 360 11.69 30.90 -8.61
N SER A 361 12.23 29.82 -9.17
CA SER A 361 11.83 28.43 -8.87
C SER A 361 13.02 27.48 -8.97
N THR A 362 13.00 26.46 -8.10
CA THR A 362 13.94 25.33 -8.12
C THR A 362 13.23 24.04 -7.71
N THR A 363 12.90 23.19 -8.67
CA THR A 363 12.18 21.94 -8.43
C THR A 363 12.81 20.74 -9.11
N ILE A 364 12.68 19.58 -8.45
CA ILE A 364 12.90 18.26 -9.04
C ILE A 364 11.57 17.51 -8.94
N ASN A 365 11.01 17.04 -10.05
CA ASN A 365 9.70 16.36 -10.07
C ASN A 365 8.61 17.17 -9.37
N TYR A 366 8.53 18.48 -9.69
CA TYR A 366 7.57 19.44 -9.14
C TYR A 366 7.68 19.71 -7.62
N SER A 367 8.64 19.07 -6.94
CA SER A 367 8.90 19.28 -5.52
C SER A 367 10.07 20.24 -5.34
N LYS A 368 9.97 21.13 -4.34
CA LYS A 368 11.03 22.10 -4.04
C LYS A 368 12.35 21.39 -3.76
N ALA A 369 13.35 21.64 -4.59
CA ALA A 369 14.69 21.09 -4.42
C ALA A 369 15.53 21.99 -3.51
N LYS A 370 16.52 21.40 -2.84
CA LYS A 370 17.49 22.15 -2.06
C LYS A 370 18.68 22.52 -2.94
N ILE A 371 19.00 23.81 -3.02
CA ILE A 371 20.19 24.29 -3.74
C ILE A 371 21.45 23.93 -2.94
N ILE A 372 22.44 23.33 -3.60
CA ILE A 372 23.73 22.95 -3.05
C ILE A 372 24.87 23.53 -3.91
N ASP A 373 26.02 23.77 -3.29
CA ASP A 373 27.19 24.30 -4.00
C ASP A 373 27.82 23.22 -4.89
N TYR A 374 28.26 23.62 -6.08
CA TYR A 374 29.04 22.77 -7.01
C TYR A 374 30.40 23.38 -7.32
N SER A 375 30.42 24.66 -7.70
CA SER A 375 31.64 25.44 -7.90
C SER A 375 31.58 26.77 -7.13
N ASN A 376 32.71 27.50 -7.13
CA ASN A 376 32.77 28.82 -6.51
C ASN A 376 31.97 29.88 -7.27
N ASP A 377 31.59 29.59 -8.53
CA ASP A 377 30.83 30.50 -9.38
C ASP A 377 29.40 29.97 -9.58
N LYS A 378 28.46 30.66 -8.93
CA LYS A 378 27.03 30.30 -8.90
C LYS A 378 26.28 30.78 -10.12
N GLU A 379 26.90 31.63 -10.95
CA GLU A 379 26.29 32.10 -12.19
C GLU A 379 26.47 31.09 -13.31
N ILE A 380 27.54 30.29 -13.30
CA ILE A 380 27.81 29.29 -14.35
C ILE A 380 27.49 27.84 -13.94
N SER A 381 27.11 27.62 -12.68
CA SER A 381 26.83 26.28 -12.17
C SER A 381 25.82 26.27 -11.02
N ILE A 382 25.01 25.22 -10.97
CA ILE A 382 24.08 24.98 -9.86
C ILE A 382 24.01 23.50 -9.50
N GLY A 383 23.95 23.21 -8.20
CA GLY A 383 23.62 21.89 -7.68
C GLY A 383 22.23 21.87 -7.03
N LEU A 384 21.49 20.79 -7.26
CA LEU A 384 20.17 20.54 -6.70
C LEU A 384 20.15 19.20 -5.98
N GLU A 385 19.66 19.18 -4.74
CA GLU A 385 19.46 18.00 -3.92
C GLU A 385 17.97 17.72 -3.76
N MET A 386 17.56 16.47 -4.00
CA MET A 386 16.20 15.96 -3.74
C MET A 386 16.26 14.66 -2.95
N ASP A 387 15.54 14.62 -1.83
CA ASP A 387 15.32 13.43 -1.02
C ASP A 387 13.97 12.82 -1.39
N PHE A 388 13.99 11.63 -1.98
CA PHE A 388 12.79 10.89 -2.37
C PHE A 388 12.22 10.04 -1.23
N GLY A 389 12.89 9.98 -0.07
CA GLY A 389 12.48 9.15 1.04
C GLY A 389 12.61 7.66 0.73
N ILE A 390 11.74 6.86 1.34
CA ILE A 390 11.77 5.40 1.25
C ILE A 390 11.19 4.93 -0.09
N CYS A 391 11.94 4.12 -0.83
CA CYS A 391 11.47 3.50 -2.06
C CYS A 391 10.26 2.59 -1.79
N PRO A 392 9.13 2.80 -2.48
CA PRO A 392 7.90 2.06 -2.21
C PRO A 392 7.94 0.61 -2.70
N GLU A 393 7.16 -0.27 -2.07
CA GLU A 393 6.96 -1.66 -2.47
C GLU A 393 5.87 -1.80 -3.54
N ASN A 394 6.16 -2.56 -4.60
CA ASN A 394 5.19 -2.80 -5.68
C ASN A 394 4.22 -3.94 -5.32
N ILE A 395 2.92 -3.67 -5.45
CA ILE A 395 1.85 -4.66 -5.37
C ILE A 395 1.57 -5.21 -6.77
N TYR A 396 1.77 -6.52 -6.96
CA TYR A 396 1.51 -7.22 -8.23
C TYR A 396 0.25 -8.08 -8.20
N SER A 397 -0.34 -8.28 -7.02
CA SER A 397 -1.57 -9.06 -6.88
C SER A 397 -2.43 -8.53 -5.75
N VAL A 398 -3.74 -8.54 -5.97
CA VAL A 398 -4.75 -8.17 -4.98
C VAL A 398 -5.81 -9.26 -4.85
N GLU A 399 -6.29 -9.47 -3.63
CA GLU A 399 -7.38 -10.40 -3.32
C GLU A 399 -8.43 -9.66 -2.49
N ALA A 400 -9.67 -9.76 -2.94
CA ALA A 400 -10.83 -9.16 -2.30
C ALA A 400 -11.93 -10.22 -2.08
N THR A 401 -12.63 -10.12 -0.96
CA THR A 401 -13.78 -10.99 -0.64
C THR A 401 -15.00 -10.11 -0.36
N ILE A 402 -16.12 -10.48 -0.98
CA ILE A 402 -17.41 -9.77 -0.89
C ILE A 402 -18.56 -10.79 -1.00
N ASP A 403 -19.68 -10.58 -0.31
CA ASP A 403 -20.80 -11.50 -0.42
C ASP A 403 -21.39 -11.52 -1.85
N PRO A 404 -21.61 -12.71 -2.46
CA PRO A 404 -22.14 -12.82 -3.81
C PRO A 404 -23.63 -12.43 -3.89
N PRO A 405 -24.13 -12.06 -5.09
CA PRO A 405 -25.54 -11.72 -5.27
C PRO A 405 -26.45 -12.92 -4.95
N MET A 406 -27.44 -12.72 -4.09
CA MET A 406 -28.41 -13.72 -3.66
C MET A 406 -29.83 -13.16 -3.75
N GLU A 407 -30.77 -13.92 -4.32
CA GLU A 407 -32.15 -13.45 -4.55
C GLU A 407 -32.78 -12.87 -3.26
N HIS A 408 -33.44 -11.72 -3.39
CA HIS A 408 -34.09 -10.96 -2.30
C HIS A 408 -33.15 -10.23 -1.31
N TYR A 409 -31.84 -10.49 -1.33
CA TYR A 409 -30.85 -9.77 -0.53
C TYR A 409 -30.41 -8.48 -1.22
N THR A 410 -29.87 -7.55 -0.43
CA THR A 410 -29.29 -6.28 -0.90
C THR A 410 -27.80 -6.41 -1.16
N PRO A 411 -27.20 -5.57 -2.04
CA PRO A 411 -25.77 -5.61 -2.32
C PRO A 411 -24.91 -5.34 -1.09
N ASP A 412 -23.89 -6.17 -0.89
CA ASP A 412 -22.87 -5.96 0.15
C ASP A 412 -22.10 -4.66 -0.10
N GLN A 413 -21.82 -3.93 0.98
CA GLN A 413 -21.14 -2.64 0.96
C GLN A 413 -19.72 -2.69 1.54
N TYR A 414 -19.27 -3.87 1.98
CA TYR A 414 -17.97 -4.05 2.62
C TYR A 414 -17.13 -5.08 1.86
N VAL A 415 -15.86 -4.75 1.64
CA VAL A 415 -14.90 -5.65 1.01
C VAL A 415 -13.80 -5.98 2.02
N SER A 416 -13.59 -7.27 2.26
CA SER A 416 -12.42 -7.75 2.99
C SER A 416 -11.24 -7.83 2.03
N CYS A 417 -10.15 -7.15 2.35
CA CYS A 417 -8.91 -7.16 1.56
C CYS A 417 -7.93 -8.18 2.14
N GLY A 418 -7.28 -8.98 1.29
CA GLY A 418 -6.36 -10.05 1.71
C GLY A 418 -4.98 -9.59 2.21
N SER A 419 -4.73 -8.28 2.33
CA SER A 419 -3.43 -7.71 2.70
C SER A 419 -3.59 -6.34 3.38
N GLU A 420 -2.66 -5.99 4.27
CA GLU A 420 -2.58 -4.64 4.87
C GLU A 420 -2.00 -3.57 3.92
N ALA A 421 -1.43 -3.98 2.79
CA ALA A 421 -0.78 -3.10 1.80
C ALA A 421 -1.78 -2.25 1.00
N TYR A 422 -3.04 -2.64 0.97
CA TYR A 422 -4.13 -1.93 0.31
C TYR A 422 -5.43 -2.14 1.08
N LYS A 423 -6.37 -1.22 0.88
CA LYS A 423 -7.71 -1.24 1.50
C LYS A 423 -8.77 -0.96 0.44
N GLN A 424 -10.02 -1.27 0.76
CA GLN A 424 -11.17 -0.69 0.06
C GLN A 424 -11.08 0.84 0.19
N ALA A 425 -11.19 1.56 -0.92
CA ALA A 425 -11.28 3.02 -0.89
C ALA A 425 -12.57 3.45 -0.18
N LEU A 426 -12.55 4.58 0.51
CA LEU A 426 -13.72 5.16 1.18
C LEU A 426 -14.22 6.41 0.44
N ALA A 427 -15.43 6.87 0.76
CA ALA A 427 -15.91 8.16 0.28
C ALA A 427 -14.93 9.26 0.72
N GLY A 428 -14.52 10.12 -0.22
CA GLY A 428 -13.47 11.12 -0.06
C GLY A 428 -12.05 10.65 -0.36
N ASP A 429 -11.79 9.34 -0.49
CA ASP A 429 -10.47 8.82 -0.90
C ASP A 429 -10.25 8.97 -2.42
N ASN A 430 -11.31 9.01 -3.23
CA ASN A 430 -11.23 9.21 -4.69
C ASN A 430 -12.23 10.27 -5.18
N MET A 431 -12.05 10.75 -6.40
CA MET A 431 -12.88 11.81 -6.96
C MET A 431 -14.33 11.41 -7.31
N PHE A 432 -14.65 10.11 -7.28
CA PHE A 432 -15.95 9.60 -7.72
C PHE A 432 -16.91 9.29 -6.57
N ASP A 433 -16.44 9.35 -5.31
CA ASP A 433 -17.22 9.20 -4.07
C ASP A 433 -18.09 7.92 -4.00
N THR A 434 -17.80 6.93 -4.87
CA THR A 434 -18.54 5.67 -5.03
C THR A 434 -17.58 4.48 -5.16
N PRO A 435 -16.74 4.21 -4.14
CA PRO A 435 -15.62 3.26 -4.22
C PRO A 435 -16.04 1.79 -4.31
N LEU A 436 -17.32 1.49 -4.13
CA LEU A 436 -17.88 0.15 -4.30
C LEU A 436 -19.22 0.27 -5.02
N GLN A 437 -19.32 -0.36 -6.19
CA GLN A 437 -20.46 -0.17 -7.08
C GLN A 437 -20.95 -1.48 -7.66
N TRP A 438 -22.19 -1.83 -7.32
CA TRP A 438 -22.90 -2.96 -7.93
C TRP A 438 -23.67 -2.52 -9.17
N GLN A 439 -23.71 -3.39 -10.17
CA GLN A 439 -24.47 -3.18 -11.40
C GLN A 439 -25.29 -4.42 -11.76
N GLU A 440 -26.47 -4.18 -12.32
CA GLU A 440 -27.37 -5.20 -12.86
C GLU A 440 -27.60 -5.04 -14.35
N SER A 441 -27.93 -6.13 -15.04
CA SER A 441 -28.29 -6.14 -16.46
C SER A 441 -29.33 -7.21 -16.77
N THR A 442 -30.21 -6.98 -17.74
CA THR A 442 -31.20 -7.98 -18.19
C THR A 442 -30.72 -8.81 -19.37
N ASP A 443 -29.69 -8.37 -20.09
CA ASP A 443 -29.20 -8.97 -21.33
C ASP A 443 -27.68 -9.26 -21.32
N GLY A 444 -27.02 -8.98 -20.20
CA GLY A 444 -25.58 -9.11 -20.00
C GLY A 444 -24.75 -8.06 -20.75
N LYS A 445 -25.39 -7.08 -21.39
CA LYS A 445 -24.75 -6.07 -22.24
C LYS A 445 -25.00 -4.65 -21.74
N ASN A 446 -26.25 -4.34 -21.38
CA ASN A 446 -26.67 -3.03 -20.90
C ASN A 446 -26.77 -3.05 -19.38
N TRP A 447 -25.91 -2.29 -18.71
CA TRP A 447 -25.75 -2.32 -17.25
C TRP A 447 -26.33 -1.06 -16.60
N SER A 448 -26.97 -1.23 -15.45
CA SER A 448 -27.52 -0.16 -14.60
C SER A 448 -26.94 -0.26 -13.20
N VAL A 449 -26.67 0.89 -12.57
CA VAL A 449 -26.13 0.96 -11.22
C VAL A 449 -27.21 0.59 -10.20
N MET A 450 -26.86 -0.27 -9.25
CA MET A 450 -27.73 -0.62 -8.12
C MET A 450 -27.47 0.31 -6.93
N LYS A 451 -28.53 0.64 -6.21
CA LYS A 451 -28.44 1.25 -4.87
C LYS A 451 -28.20 0.18 -3.83
N ALA A 452 -27.60 0.55 -2.70
CA ALA A 452 -27.42 -0.33 -1.55
C ALA A 452 -28.74 -0.90 -0.98
N THR A 453 -29.89 -0.29 -1.30
CA THR A 453 -31.23 -0.75 -0.89
C THR A 453 -31.94 -1.64 -1.92
N ASP A 454 -31.40 -1.77 -3.14
CA ASP A 454 -32.02 -2.56 -4.20
C ASP A 454 -31.85 -4.05 -3.89
N LYS A 455 -32.75 -4.90 -4.40
CA LYS A 455 -32.72 -6.36 -4.17
C LYS A 455 -32.31 -7.12 -5.43
N PHE A 456 -31.49 -8.15 -5.28
CA PHE A 456 -31.16 -9.05 -6.39
C PHE A 456 -32.39 -9.87 -6.83
N SER A 457 -32.46 -10.20 -8.11
CA SER A 457 -33.56 -10.91 -8.77
C SER A 457 -33.03 -11.96 -9.74
N VAL A 458 -33.63 -13.15 -9.75
CA VAL A 458 -33.26 -14.22 -10.67
C VAL A 458 -33.47 -13.80 -12.13
N GLY A 459 -32.61 -14.30 -13.03
CA GLY A 459 -32.64 -14.04 -14.46
C GLY A 459 -31.96 -12.73 -14.89
N LYS A 460 -31.35 -11.98 -13.96
CA LYS A 460 -30.53 -10.80 -14.25
C LYS A 460 -29.05 -11.09 -14.06
N TYR A 461 -28.21 -10.38 -14.80
CA TYR A 461 -26.75 -10.42 -14.67
C TYR A 461 -26.27 -9.41 -13.64
N TYR A 462 -25.24 -9.78 -12.87
CA TYR A 462 -24.66 -8.94 -11.83
C TYR A 462 -23.14 -8.87 -11.93
N LYS A 463 -22.59 -7.69 -11.63
CA LYS A 463 -21.16 -7.46 -11.48
C LYS A 463 -20.91 -6.38 -10.42
N VAL A 464 -19.70 -6.36 -9.89
CA VAL A 464 -19.25 -5.38 -8.89
C VAL A 464 -17.94 -4.73 -9.35
N PHE A 465 -17.83 -3.43 -9.10
CA PHE A 465 -16.58 -2.65 -9.18
C PHE A 465 -16.12 -2.31 -7.76
N ILE A 466 -14.87 -2.62 -7.46
CA ILE A 466 -14.24 -2.42 -6.15
C ILE A 466 -13.01 -1.55 -6.36
N ASP A 467 -13.03 -0.34 -5.82
CA ASP A 467 -11.87 0.54 -5.81
C ASP A 467 -10.96 0.19 -4.64
N LEU A 468 -9.71 -0.12 -4.96
CA LEU A 468 -8.67 -0.44 -3.99
C LEU A 468 -7.64 0.67 -3.97
N MET A 469 -7.30 1.13 -2.76
CA MET A 469 -6.31 2.17 -2.52
C MET A 469 -5.13 1.59 -1.73
N VAL A 470 -3.92 1.98 -2.09
CA VAL A 470 -2.70 1.57 -1.37
C VAL A 470 -2.63 2.18 0.03
N ASN A 471 -1.99 1.48 0.95
CA ASN A 471 -1.72 1.93 2.31
C ASN A 471 -0.22 2.15 2.50
N GLY A 472 0.21 3.08 3.35
CA GLY A 472 1.63 3.30 3.67
C GLY A 472 2.55 3.54 2.46
N ASN A 473 3.70 2.87 2.44
CA ASN A 473 4.75 3.03 1.41
C ASN A 473 4.63 2.00 0.26
N TYR A 474 3.41 1.60 -0.10
CA TYR A 474 3.18 0.68 -1.22
C TYR A 474 2.68 1.44 -2.45
N LYS A 475 2.85 0.84 -3.62
CA LYS A 475 2.22 1.29 -4.87
C LYS A 475 1.76 0.12 -5.73
N PHE A 476 0.69 0.26 -6.48
CA PHE A 476 0.29 -0.73 -7.47
C PHE A 476 1.27 -0.72 -8.65
N ALA A 477 1.68 -1.90 -9.10
CA ALA A 477 2.58 -2.02 -10.24
C ALA A 477 1.89 -1.52 -11.52
N THR A 478 2.59 -0.73 -12.34
CA THR A 478 2.11 -0.23 -13.63
C THR A 478 3.18 -0.43 -14.73
N ASN A 479 2.77 -0.37 -15.99
CA ASN A 479 3.69 -0.31 -17.13
C ASN A 479 4.06 1.16 -17.47
N SER A 480 4.87 1.38 -18.51
CA SER A 480 5.27 2.74 -18.92
C SER A 480 4.12 3.61 -19.47
N GLN A 481 2.96 3.02 -19.75
CA GLN A 481 1.72 3.70 -20.13
C GLN A 481 0.80 3.94 -18.93
N PHE A 482 1.25 3.63 -17.71
CA PHE A 482 0.50 3.65 -16.46
C PHE A 482 -0.70 2.70 -16.44
N ASP A 483 -0.71 1.65 -17.27
CA ASP A 483 -1.71 0.60 -17.15
C ASP A 483 -1.35 -0.33 -15.98
N PRO A 484 -2.29 -0.64 -15.08
CA PRO A 484 -2.05 -1.55 -13.96
C PRO A 484 -1.53 -2.91 -14.43
N GLN A 485 -0.45 -3.37 -13.82
CA GLN A 485 0.15 -4.70 -13.99
C GLN A 485 -0.12 -5.56 -12.74
N VAL A 486 -1.38 -5.55 -12.30
CA VAL A 486 -1.84 -6.19 -11.06
C VAL A 486 -2.81 -7.32 -11.41
N ASN A 487 -2.56 -8.51 -10.87
CA ASN A 487 -3.50 -9.63 -10.97
C ASN A 487 -4.52 -9.55 -9.82
N ALA A 488 -5.81 -9.43 -10.12
CA ALA A 488 -6.84 -9.37 -9.09
C ALA A 488 -7.65 -10.66 -9.00
N LYS A 489 -8.04 -11.02 -7.78
CA LYS A 489 -9.10 -12.01 -7.53
C LYS A 489 -10.19 -11.44 -6.65
N VAL A 490 -11.44 -11.82 -6.95
CA VAL A 490 -12.60 -11.58 -6.10
C VAL A 490 -13.22 -12.93 -5.76
N ASN A 491 -13.39 -13.24 -4.47
CA ASN A 491 -13.87 -14.54 -3.98
C ASN A 491 -13.09 -15.74 -4.57
N GLY A 492 -11.77 -15.61 -4.69
CA GLY A 492 -10.90 -16.63 -5.28
C GLY A 492 -10.90 -16.71 -6.81
N ASN A 493 -11.77 -15.98 -7.50
CA ASN A 493 -11.89 -15.99 -8.96
C ASN A 493 -11.18 -14.80 -9.60
N THR A 494 -10.60 -15.00 -10.80
CA THR A 494 -9.91 -13.93 -11.53
C THR A 494 -10.85 -12.77 -11.85
N ALA A 495 -10.41 -11.56 -11.51
CA ALA A 495 -11.12 -10.31 -11.77
C ALA A 495 -10.31 -9.43 -12.72
N THR A 496 -10.99 -8.50 -13.37
CA THR A 496 -10.35 -7.52 -14.27
C THR A 496 -9.91 -6.29 -13.49
N VAL A 497 -8.71 -5.78 -13.79
CA VAL A 497 -8.19 -4.54 -13.20
C VAL A 497 -8.20 -3.44 -14.25
N SER A 498 -8.60 -2.24 -13.83
CA SER A 498 -8.65 -1.05 -14.67
C SER A 498 -8.18 0.18 -13.88
N ARG A 499 -7.88 1.25 -14.61
CA ARG A 499 -7.54 2.56 -14.05
C ARG A 499 -8.65 3.57 -14.33
N TYR A 500 -8.75 4.58 -13.48
CA TYR A 500 -9.43 5.82 -13.81
C TYR A 500 -8.43 6.73 -14.54
N THR A 501 -8.88 7.40 -15.60
CA THR A 501 -8.03 8.30 -16.40
C THR A 501 -7.57 9.54 -15.63
N GLU A 502 -8.32 9.90 -14.60
CA GLU A 502 -8.16 11.09 -13.79
C GLU A 502 -7.44 10.85 -12.45
N GLU A 503 -7.17 9.58 -12.09
CA GLU A 503 -6.51 9.19 -10.84
C GLU A 503 -5.13 8.57 -11.09
N ASP A 504 -4.29 8.54 -10.05
CA ASP A 504 -2.97 7.89 -10.11
C ASP A 504 -3.12 6.36 -9.97
N PRO A 505 -2.89 5.57 -11.04
CA PRO A 505 -3.04 4.11 -10.99
C PRO A 505 -2.00 3.41 -10.13
N GLU A 506 -0.94 4.09 -9.71
CA GLU A 506 0.00 3.57 -8.71
C GLU A 506 -0.59 3.66 -7.28
N LYS A 507 -1.65 4.45 -7.07
CA LYS A 507 -2.30 4.63 -5.76
C LYS A 507 -3.71 4.04 -5.68
N LEU A 508 -4.45 4.07 -6.79
CA LEU A 508 -5.84 3.66 -6.86
C LEU A 508 -6.08 2.83 -8.12
N ILE A 509 -6.67 1.64 -7.96
CA ILE A 509 -7.12 0.80 -9.08
C ILE A 509 -8.58 0.42 -8.88
N SER A 510 -9.29 0.13 -9.97
CA SER A 510 -10.65 -0.43 -9.92
C SER A 510 -10.65 -1.88 -10.38
N VAL A 511 -11.14 -2.77 -9.51
CA VAL A 511 -11.25 -4.20 -9.73
C VAL A 511 -12.71 -4.53 -10.05
N CYS A 512 -12.97 -5.06 -11.24
CA CYS A 512 -14.30 -5.50 -11.66
C CYS A 512 -14.39 -7.03 -11.70
N TYR A 513 -15.41 -7.58 -11.03
CA TYR A 513 -15.77 -8.99 -11.12
C TYR A 513 -17.21 -9.17 -11.58
N ASN A 514 -17.41 -10.03 -12.59
CA ASN A 514 -18.71 -10.33 -13.17
C ASN A 514 -19.21 -11.68 -12.63
N PHE A 515 -20.26 -11.65 -11.82
CA PHE A 515 -20.90 -12.84 -11.27
C PHE A 515 -21.74 -13.58 -12.31
N GLY A 516 -22.00 -12.98 -13.48
CA GLY A 516 -22.84 -13.56 -14.51
C GLY A 516 -24.32 -13.43 -14.17
N ILE A 517 -25.15 -14.25 -14.82
CA ILE A 517 -26.59 -14.31 -14.54
C ILE A 517 -26.81 -14.95 -13.18
N LEU A 518 -27.61 -14.29 -12.33
CA LEU A 518 -28.18 -14.91 -11.15
C LEU A 518 -29.25 -15.89 -11.63
N ASN A 519 -28.80 -17.11 -11.93
CA ASN A 519 -29.63 -18.30 -11.88
C ASN A 519 -29.84 -18.60 -10.36
N ASP A 520 -30.82 -19.36 -9.90
CA ASP A 520 -30.85 -20.74 -10.33
C ASP A 520 -32.08 -21.50 -9.85
N ASN A 521 -32.51 -22.43 -10.71
CA ASN A 521 -33.35 -23.57 -10.38
C ASN A 521 -32.55 -24.88 -10.55
N VAL A 522 -31.23 -24.80 -10.66
CA VAL A 522 -30.28 -25.90 -10.58
C VAL A 522 -29.41 -25.69 -9.33
N ILE A 523 -29.22 -26.72 -8.53
CA ILE A 523 -28.44 -26.65 -7.29
C ILE A 523 -27.08 -27.25 -7.58
N GLU A 524 -26.04 -26.44 -7.45
CA GLU A 524 -24.65 -26.80 -7.77
C GLU A 524 -23.78 -27.09 -6.53
N GLU A 525 -24.30 -26.88 -5.33
CA GLU A 525 -23.62 -27.17 -4.06
C GLU A 525 -24.65 -27.47 -2.96
N ILE A 526 -24.33 -28.43 -2.09
CA ILE A 526 -25.18 -28.79 -0.95
C ILE A 526 -24.44 -28.52 0.36
N ARG A 527 -24.97 -27.62 1.18
CA ARG A 527 -24.49 -27.34 2.55
C ARG A 527 -25.49 -27.79 3.60
N ILE A 528 -24.98 -28.56 4.56
CA ILE A 528 -25.68 -29.02 5.75
C ILE A 528 -24.82 -28.60 6.95
N ASP A 529 -25.42 -27.88 7.88
CA ASP A 529 -24.76 -27.38 9.07
C ASP A 529 -25.53 -27.78 10.33
N GLY A 530 -24.89 -27.70 11.49
CA GLY A 530 -25.53 -27.95 12.78
C GLY A 530 -25.85 -29.43 13.02
N VAL A 531 -25.11 -30.35 12.40
CA VAL A 531 -25.20 -31.77 12.78
C VAL A 531 -24.53 -31.94 14.13
N THR A 532 -25.26 -32.49 15.12
CA THR A 532 -24.70 -32.70 16.45
C THR A 532 -23.67 -33.83 16.41
N GLU A 533 -22.43 -33.52 16.77
CA GLU A 533 -21.37 -34.54 16.85
C GLU A 533 -21.71 -35.63 17.89
N PRO A 534 -21.36 -36.90 17.65
CA PRO A 534 -21.55 -37.97 18.62
C PRO A 534 -20.74 -37.74 19.89
N VAL A 535 -21.41 -37.69 21.04
CA VAL A 535 -20.81 -37.60 22.38
C VAL A 535 -21.16 -38.86 23.17
N VAL A 536 -20.18 -39.43 23.87
CA VAL A 536 -20.38 -40.67 24.65
C VAL A 536 -21.53 -40.55 25.65
N GLY A 537 -22.39 -41.57 25.68
CA GLY A 537 -23.58 -41.64 26.53
C GLY A 537 -24.77 -40.83 26.01
N GLU A 538 -24.59 -39.98 24.99
CA GLU A 538 -25.69 -39.25 24.36
C GLU A 538 -26.36 -40.05 23.25
N LYS A 539 -27.62 -39.72 22.97
CA LYS A 539 -28.41 -40.35 21.91
C LYS A 539 -28.15 -39.64 20.58
N PRO A 540 -28.32 -40.34 19.43
CA PRO A 540 -28.20 -39.70 18.12
C PRO A 540 -29.19 -38.55 17.95
N SER A 541 -28.69 -37.44 17.41
CA SER A 541 -29.49 -36.31 16.94
C SER A 541 -29.97 -36.57 15.51
N TYR A 542 -31.19 -36.14 15.19
CA TYR A 542 -31.79 -36.27 13.85
C TYR A 542 -32.22 -34.91 13.30
N ASP A 543 -31.52 -33.87 13.74
CA ASP A 543 -31.72 -32.50 13.32
C ASP A 543 -30.45 -31.96 12.66
N CYS A 544 -30.64 -31.14 11.64
CA CYS A 544 -29.60 -30.35 11.00
C CYS A 544 -30.24 -29.11 10.38
N ALA A 545 -29.42 -28.11 10.08
CA ALA A 545 -29.78 -26.93 9.32
C ALA A 545 -29.34 -27.09 7.85
N ILE A 546 -30.19 -26.64 6.95
CA ILE A 546 -29.83 -26.46 5.54
C ILE A 546 -29.46 -25.00 5.34
N SER A 547 -28.23 -24.76 4.89
CA SER A 547 -27.72 -23.40 4.63
C SER A 547 -27.77 -22.99 3.16
N GLY A 548 -28.08 -23.94 2.26
CA GLY A 548 -28.34 -23.65 0.85
C GLY A 548 -29.83 -23.39 0.56
N VAL A 549 -30.14 -23.03 -0.68
CA VAL A 549 -31.51 -22.74 -1.15
C VAL A 549 -31.95 -23.71 -2.23
N GLY A 550 -33.26 -23.96 -2.34
CA GLY A 550 -33.85 -24.81 -3.37
C GLY A 550 -33.89 -26.31 -3.04
N TYR A 551 -33.48 -26.71 -1.84
CA TYR A 551 -33.59 -28.09 -1.37
C TYR A 551 -33.82 -28.15 0.14
N THR A 552 -34.39 -29.27 0.60
CA THR A 552 -34.72 -29.52 2.00
C THR A 552 -34.29 -30.93 2.41
N VAL A 553 -34.16 -31.17 3.71
CA VAL A 553 -33.99 -32.55 4.22
C VAL A 553 -35.20 -33.38 3.80
N ASN A 554 -34.95 -34.54 3.21
CA ASN A 554 -36.01 -35.41 2.73
C ASN A 554 -36.64 -36.16 3.91
N THR A 555 -37.74 -35.62 4.42
CA THR A 555 -38.46 -36.21 5.57
C THR A 555 -39.48 -37.28 5.19
N ALA A 556 -39.55 -37.69 3.91
CA ALA A 556 -40.56 -38.62 3.39
C ALA A 556 -40.31 -40.11 3.76
N TYR A 557 -39.62 -40.37 4.87
CA TYR A 557 -39.32 -41.71 5.36
C TYR A 557 -40.24 -42.12 6.51
N SER A 558 -40.53 -43.42 6.63
CA SER A 558 -41.33 -43.96 7.72
C SER A 558 -40.54 -43.93 9.04
N ASN A 559 -40.92 -43.03 9.97
CA ASN A 559 -40.25 -42.76 11.24
C ASN A 559 -40.40 -43.86 12.32
N ASN A 560 -39.98 -45.10 12.07
CA ASN A 560 -40.10 -46.22 13.04
C ASN A 560 -38.87 -47.13 13.11
N THR A 561 -37.71 -46.69 12.60
CA THR A 561 -36.46 -47.48 12.60
C THR A 561 -35.24 -46.61 12.98
N TYR A 562 -34.07 -46.88 12.42
CA TYR A 562 -32.81 -46.13 12.59
C TYR A 562 -32.72 -44.86 11.72
N VAL A 563 -33.76 -44.57 10.93
CA VAL A 563 -33.87 -43.34 10.13
C VAL A 563 -35.00 -42.49 10.69
N ILE A 564 -34.73 -41.22 10.98
CA ILE A 564 -35.72 -40.22 11.38
C ILE A 564 -35.50 -38.99 10.51
N ASN A 565 -36.58 -38.50 9.88
CA ASN A 565 -36.54 -37.27 9.08
C ASN A 565 -35.45 -37.26 7.98
N GLY A 566 -35.13 -38.42 7.39
CA GLY A 566 -34.08 -38.52 6.36
C GLY A 566 -32.65 -38.51 6.91
N ILE A 567 -32.48 -38.57 8.24
CA ILE A 567 -31.19 -38.66 8.92
C ILE A 567 -31.05 -40.04 9.56
N CYS A 568 -29.89 -40.66 9.41
CA CYS A 568 -29.55 -41.88 10.13
C CYS A 568 -28.07 -41.97 10.46
N TRP A 569 -27.76 -42.80 11.45
CA TRP A 569 -26.40 -42.97 11.96
C TRP A 569 -26.00 -44.45 11.89
N ARG A 570 -24.76 -44.71 11.48
CA ARG A 570 -24.15 -46.03 11.50
C ARG A 570 -22.91 -46.01 12.37
N ASP A 571 -22.84 -46.91 13.33
CA ASP A 571 -21.61 -47.25 14.02
C ASP A 571 -20.74 -48.03 13.04
N THR A 572 -19.67 -47.38 12.59
CA THR A 572 -18.73 -47.95 11.61
C THR A 572 -17.67 -48.83 12.26
N THR A 573 -17.50 -48.75 13.59
CA THR A 573 -16.62 -49.64 14.34
C THR A 573 -17.24 -51.04 14.44
N ASP A 574 -18.53 -51.09 14.79
CA ASP A 574 -19.28 -52.35 14.96
C ASP A 574 -20.09 -52.78 13.73
N ASP A 575 -20.05 -51.96 12.68
CA ASP A 575 -20.80 -52.14 11.43
C ASP A 575 -22.33 -52.32 11.61
N LYS A 576 -22.94 -51.51 12.50
CA LYS A 576 -24.37 -51.58 12.86
C LYS A 576 -25.06 -50.22 12.73
N TRP A 577 -26.36 -50.23 12.40
CA TRP A 577 -27.19 -49.02 12.45
C TRP A 577 -27.47 -48.62 13.90
N VAL A 578 -27.46 -47.31 14.18
CA VAL A 578 -27.75 -46.74 15.50
C VAL A 578 -29.23 -46.39 15.57
N TYR A 579 -29.93 -46.89 16.59
CA TYR A 579 -31.35 -46.61 16.81
C TYR A 579 -31.52 -45.42 17.78
N PRO A 580 -32.68 -44.75 17.78
CA PRO A 580 -32.94 -43.59 18.67
C PRO A 580 -32.82 -43.89 20.18
N LYS A 581 -32.88 -45.16 20.56
CA LYS A 581 -32.72 -45.62 21.96
C LYS A 581 -31.26 -45.87 22.34
N ASP A 582 -30.38 -46.03 21.34
CA ASP A 582 -28.98 -46.35 21.55
C ASP A 582 -28.21 -45.09 21.94
N THR A 583 -27.09 -45.27 22.63
CA THR A 583 -26.19 -44.18 23.03
C THR A 583 -24.83 -44.38 22.37
N PHE A 584 -24.15 -43.28 22.06
CA PHE A 584 -22.80 -43.35 21.50
C PHE A 584 -21.79 -43.87 22.52
N GLN A 585 -20.80 -44.58 22.03
CA GLN A 585 -19.73 -45.24 22.80
C GLN A 585 -18.39 -44.58 22.50
N ILE A 586 -17.58 -44.36 23.54
CA ILE A 586 -16.26 -43.77 23.37
C ILE A 586 -15.36 -44.69 22.53
N GLY A 587 -14.45 -44.12 21.74
CA GLY A 587 -13.56 -44.89 20.87
C GLY A 587 -14.22 -45.41 19.57
N HIS A 588 -15.55 -45.35 19.47
CA HIS A 588 -16.27 -45.72 18.24
C HIS A 588 -16.30 -44.56 17.24
N LYS A 589 -16.49 -44.91 15.97
CA LYS A 589 -16.70 -43.97 14.86
C LYS A 589 -18.11 -44.09 14.32
N TYR A 590 -18.78 -42.97 14.13
CA TYR A 590 -20.16 -42.93 13.68
C TYR A 590 -20.27 -42.12 12.40
N LYS A 591 -20.92 -42.71 11.40
CA LYS A 591 -21.18 -42.08 10.12
C LYS A 591 -22.64 -41.64 10.05
N VAL A 592 -22.85 -40.35 9.87
CA VAL A 592 -24.19 -39.79 9.59
C VAL A 592 -24.47 -39.90 8.11
N PHE A 593 -25.72 -40.15 7.76
CA PHE A 593 -26.27 -40.08 6.40
C PHE A 593 -27.48 -39.14 6.43
N ILE A 594 -27.51 -38.20 5.52
CA ILE A 594 -28.54 -37.16 5.42
C ILE A 594 -29.04 -37.11 3.99
N ASP A 595 -30.31 -37.47 3.82
CA ASP A 595 -30.99 -37.40 2.54
C ASP A 595 -31.63 -36.04 2.35
N VAL A 596 -31.40 -35.43 1.19
CA VAL A 596 -31.98 -34.15 0.79
C VAL A 596 -32.73 -34.30 -0.54
N LYS A 597 -33.77 -33.48 -0.72
CA LYS A 597 -34.56 -33.41 -1.95
C LYS A 597 -34.71 -31.97 -2.42
N THR A 598 -34.87 -31.77 -3.72
CA THR A 598 -35.10 -30.42 -4.26
C THR A 598 -36.51 -29.92 -3.95
N ASP A 599 -36.64 -28.60 -3.85
CA ASP A 599 -37.90 -27.89 -3.84
C ASP A 599 -38.49 -27.85 -5.26
N ASN A 600 -39.81 -27.60 -5.36
CA ASN A 600 -40.48 -27.65 -6.65
C ASN A 600 -39.91 -26.62 -7.64
N GLY A 601 -39.50 -27.08 -8.82
CA GLY A 601 -38.85 -26.27 -9.85
C GLY A 601 -37.32 -26.35 -9.84
N TYR A 602 -36.72 -26.90 -8.77
CA TYR A 602 -35.27 -27.04 -8.64
C TYR A 602 -34.76 -28.44 -9.03
N GLU A 603 -33.54 -28.55 -9.57
CA GLU A 603 -32.84 -29.81 -9.88
C GLU A 603 -31.39 -29.79 -9.35
N PHE A 604 -30.87 -30.87 -8.78
CA PHE A 604 -29.42 -30.99 -8.53
C PHE A 604 -28.67 -31.19 -9.85
N TYR A 605 -27.61 -30.41 -10.09
CA TYR A 605 -26.76 -30.60 -11.27
C TYR A 605 -26.18 -32.03 -11.32
N THR A 606 -26.31 -32.69 -12.49
CA THR A 606 -25.79 -34.04 -12.76
C THR A 606 -24.91 -34.01 -14.00
N SER A 607 -23.68 -34.51 -13.91
CA SER A 607 -22.86 -34.76 -15.10
C SER A 607 -23.36 -36.04 -15.79
N GLY A 608 -23.19 -36.19 -17.12
CA GLY A 608 -23.83 -37.22 -17.95
C GLY A 608 -23.59 -38.72 -17.60
N ASN A 609 -22.94 -39.01 -16.48
CA ASN A 609 -23.05 -40.27 -15.73
C ASN A 609 -23.34 -39.87 -14.28
N SER A 610 -24.29 -40.52 -13.59
CA SER A 610 -24.89 -40.18 -12.28
C SER A 610 -23.95 -39.91 -11.06
N TYR A 611 -22.66 -39.69 -11.28
CA TYR A 611 -21.63 -39.35 -10.32
C TYR A 611 -21.41 -37.83 -10.23
N LYS A 612 -21.42 -37.32 -9.00
CA LYS A 612 -21.11 -35.93 -8.67
C LYS A 612 -19.59 -35.70 -8.66
N PRO A 613 -19.09 -34.50 -8.98
CA PRO A 613 -17.67 -34.16 -8.80
C PRO A 613 -17.24 -34.31 -7.34
N ALA A 614 -15.96 -34.61 -7.08
CA ALA A 614 -15.43 -34.55 -5.73
C ALA A 614 -15.48 -33.10 -5.22
N GLY A 615 -16.02 -32.89 -4.01
CA GLY A 615 -16.04 -31.57 -3.38
C GLY A 615 -17.35 -30.77 -3.49
N TRP A 616 -18.46 -31.45 -3.75
CA TRP A 616 -19.73 -30.83 -4.15
C TRP A 616 -20.75 -30.64 -3.02
N GLY A 617 -20.41 -31.06 -1.81
CA GLY A 617 -21.28 -30.91 -0.65
C GLY A 617 -20.54 -31.06 0.66
N TYR A 618 -21.10 -30.40 1.68
CA TYR A 618 -20.49 -30.22 2.98
C TYR A 618 -21.45 -30.62 4.10
N ILE A 619 -20.90 -31.27 5.13
CA ILE A 619 -21.55 -31.46 6.44
C ILE A 619 -20.64 -30.81 7.49
N ASP A 620 -21.12 -29.76 8.15
CA ASP A 620 -20.36 -28.93 9.10
C ASP A 620 -18.99 -28.51 8.54
N ASN A 621 -18.99 -27.97 7.31
CA ASN A 621 -17.78 -27.60 6.53
C ASN A 621 -16.83 -28.75 6.14
N ASN A 622 -17.15 -30.01 6.44
CA ASN A 622 -16.37 -31.16 6.00
C ASN A 622 -16.86 -31.68 4.65
N TYR A 623 -15.93 -32.06 3.77
CA TYR A 623 -16.26 -32.63 2.45
C TYR A 623 -17.05 -33.94 2.60
N ALA A 624 -18.34 -33.87 2.30
CA ALA A 624 -19.25 -35.00 2.43
C ALA A 624 -19.05 -36.03 1.33
N THR A 625 -19.24 -37.30 1.68
CA THR A 625 -19.30 -38.41 0.71
C THR A 625 -20.73 -38.58 0.23
N PHE A 626 -20.92 -38.69 -1.08
CA PHE A 626 -22.23 -38.88 -1.70
C PHE A 626 -22.59 -40.36 -1.86
N GLY A 627 -23.83 -40.70 -1.50
CA GLY A 627 -24.45 -41.99 -1.76
C GLY A 627 -25.01 -42.10 -3.18
N VAL A 628 -25.23 -43.33 -3.65
CA VAL A 628 -25.86 -43.58 -4.95
C VAL A 628 -27.38 -43.48 -4.79
N GLN A 629 -28.01 -42.55 -5.51
CA GLN A 629 -29.47 -42.39 -5.58
C GLN A 629 -30.02 -42.77 -6.95
N SER A 630 -31.23 -43.34 -6.98
CA SER A 630 -31.94 -43.72 -8.21
C SER A 630 -32.33 -42.50 -9.05
N ASP A 631 -32.61 -41.36 -8.40
CA ASP A 631 -32.90 -40.09 -9.05
C ASP A 631 -32.00 -38.95 -8.54
N ALA A 632 -30.72 -39.03 -8.90
CA ALA A 632 -29.70 -38.06 -8.51
C ALA A 632 -29.94 -36.62 -9.01
N ARG A 633 -31.01 -36.37 -9.79
CA ARG A 633 -31.44 -35.01 -10.17
C ARG A 633 -32.34 -34.37 -9.14
N PHE A 634 -33.06 -35.14 -8.32
CA PHE A 634 -34.03 -34.60 -7.37
C PHE A 634 -33.75 -35.02 -5.93
N GLU A 635 -32.93 -36.04 -5.70
CA GLU A 635 -32.56 -36.52 -4.38
C GLU A 635 -31.04 -36.79 -4.27
N GLN A 636 -30.45 -36.47 -3.13
CA GLN A 636 -29.04 -36.75 -2.80
C GLN A 636 -28.93 -37.30 -1.38
N SER A 637 -27.93 -38.16 -1.16
CA SER A 637 -27.56 -38.65 0.17
C SER A 637 -26.13 -38.21 0.48
N LEU A 638 -25.94 -37.43 1.54
CA LEU A 638 -24.64 -36.96 1.98
C LEU A 638 -24.24 -37.69 3.25
N SER A 639 -22.95 -37.97 3.43
CA SER A 639 -22.47 -38.66 4.62
C SER A 639 -21.11 -38.16 5.07
N TRP A 640 -20.92 -38.14 6.39
CA TRP A 640 -19.67 -37.77 7.04
C TRP A 640 -19.44 -38.66 8.27
N GLU A 641 -18.18 -38.97 8.56
CA GLU A 641 -17.79 -39.86 9.66
C GLU A 641 -17.15 -39.05 10.79
N TYR A 642 -17.76 -39.10 11.97
CA TYR A 642 -17.26 -38.50 13.18
C TYR A 642 -16.59 -39.56 14.07
N THR A 643 -15.58 -39.14 14.82
CA THR A 643 -15.09 -39.91 15.97
C THR A 643 -15.89 -39.49 17.20
N CYS A 644 -16.38 -40.45 17.99
CA CYS A 644 -17.13 -40.14 19.20
C CYS A 644 -16.30 -39.31 20.16
N GLN A 645 -16.87 -38.19 20.61
CA GLN A 645 -16.23 -37.25 21.51
C GLN A 645 -16.45 -37.64 22.97
N PRO A 646 -15.48 -37.35 23.86
CA PRO A 646 -15.67 -37.46 25.29
C PRO A 646 -16.69 -36.42 25.78
N LYS A 647 -17.45 -36.75 26.83
CA LYS A 647 -18.41 -35.83 27.43
C LYS A 647 -17.69 -34.62 28.03
N THR A 648 -18.23 -33.42 27.83
CA THR A 648 -17.63 -32.20 28.41
C THR A 648 -18.23 -31.95 29.79
N ILE A 649 -17.40 -31.89 30.83
CA ILE A 649 -17.81 -31.68 32.22
C ILE A 649 -17.34 -30.30 32.69
N SER A 650 -18.27 -29.47 33.14
CA SER A 650 -18.02 -28.12 33.64
C SER A 650 -18.24 -27.94 35.15
N SER A 651 -18.75 -28.97 35.83
CA SER A 651 -18.97 -28.96 37.28
C SER A 651 -18.75 -30.34 37.88
N ILE A 652 -18.10 -30.40 39.05
CA ILE A 652 -17.84 -31.63 39.80
C ILE A 652 -18.47 -31.52 41.19
N ALA A 653 -19.19 -32.55 41.62
CA ALA A 653 -19.63 -32.70 43.00
C ALA A 653 -18.84 -33.84 43.66
N VAL A 654 -18.17 -33.53 44.77
CA VAL A 654 -17.53 -34.49 45.65
C VAL A 654 -18.28 -34.47 46.98
N ASP A 655 -18.72 -35.63 47.46
CA ASP A 655 -19.48 -35.78 48.69
C ASP A 655 -18.88 -36.86 49.59
N GLY A 656 -19.37 -36.94 50.83
CA GLY A 656 -19.02 -38.00 51.77
C GLY A 656 -17.69 -37.81 52.50
N LEU A 657 -17.00 -36.68 52.33
CA LEU A 657 -15.75 -36.40 53.05
C LEU A 657 -16.06 -35.87 54.47
N GLU A 658 -15.61 -36.55 55.52
CA GLU A 658 -15.86 -36.09 56.89
C GLU A 658 -15.09 -34.80 57.22
N THR A 659 -15.72 -33.89 57.99
CA THR A 659 -15.06 -32.67 58.46
C THR A 659 -14.05 -32.99 59.57
N PRO A 660 -12.87 -32.35 59.61
CA PRO A 660 -11.89 -32.57 60.67
C PRO A 660 -12.47 -32.35 62.07
N ALA A 661 -12.36 -33.36 62.94
CA ALA A 661 -12.81 -33.33 64.33
C ALA A 661 -11.67 -33.77 65.25
N ASP A 662 -11.50 -33.09 66.38
CA ASP A 662 -10.41 -33.34 67.34
C ASP A 662 -10.36 -34.82 67.77
N GLY A 663 -9.19 -35.45 67.60
CA GLY A 663 -8.94 -36.85 67.89
C GLY A 663 -9.35 -37.85 66.79
N ASN A 664 -10.05 -37.42 65.73
CA ASN A 664 -10.38 -38.29 64.60
C ASN A 664 -9.24 -38.32 63.56
N ALA A 665 -9.12 -39.43 62.84
CA ALA A 665 -8.17 -39.56 61.72
C ALA A 665 -8.71 -38.89 60.44
N PRO A 666 -7.84 -38.49 59.49
CA PRO A 666 -8.28 -37.97 58.19
C PRO A 666 -9.09 -38.97 57.38
N ASP A 667 -10.14 -38.48 56.71
CA ASP A 667 -11.00 -39.30 55.87
C ASP A 667 -10.53 -39.30 54.42
N PHE A 668 -10.30 -40.50 53.86
CA PHE A 668 -9.85 -40.69 52.49
C PHE A 668 -10.93 -41.29 51.58
N ASN A 669 -12.19 -41.34 52.03
CA ASN A 669 -13.29 -42.06 51.37
C ASN A 669 -14.39 -41.14 50.81
N ALA A 670 -14.01 -40.02 50.18
CA ALA A 670 -14.99 -39.23 49.44
C ALA A 670 -15.49 -39.99 48.19
N MET A 671 -16.67 -39.60 47.70
CA MET A 671 -17.31 -40.19 46.53
C MET A 671 -17.74 -39.13 45.52
N VAL A 672 -17.86 -39.57 44.27
CA VAL A 672 -18.46 -38.82 43.18
C VAL A 672 -19.62 -39.64 42.62
N ASP A 673 -20.76 -38.99 42.37
CA ASP A 673 -21.92 -39.64 41.74
C ASP A 673 -21.88 -39.42 40.22
N SER A 674 -20.94 -40.09 39.55
CA SER A 674 -20.74 -39.97 38.10
C SER A 674 -20.02 -41.17 37.51
N ASP A 675 -20.52 -41.69 36.38
CA ASP A 675 -19.83 -42.73 35.61
C ASP A 675 -18.64 -42.18 34.80
N TYR A 676 -18.55 -40.87 34.62
CA TYR A 676 -17.62 -40.23 33.68
C TYR A 676 -16.26 -39.88 34.30
N TYR A 677 -16.18 -39.75 35.62
CA TYR A 677 -14.96 -39.35 36.32
C TYR A 677 -14.88 -40.03 37.69
N THR A 678 -13.67 -40.20 38.20
CA THR A 678 -13.38 -40.83 39.49
C THR A 678 -12.37 -39.99 40.27
N ILE A 679 -12.32 -40.20 41.58
CA ILE A 679 -11.27 -39.64 42.43
C ILE A 679 -9.99 -40.46 42.24
N GLU A 680 -8.90 -39.79 41.85
CA GLU A 680 -7.55 -40.37 41.72
C GLU A 680 -6.84 -40.39 43.08
N SER A 681 -6.97 -39.32 43.86
CA SER A 681 -6.30 -39.19 45.16
C SER A 681 -6.99 -38.18 46.08
N ILE A 682 -6.93 -38.44 47.39
CA ILE A 682 -7.26 -37.49 48.46
C ILE A 682 -6.03 -37.36 49.34
N ILE A 683 -5.56 -36.13 49.56
CA ILE A 683 -4.38 -35.85 50.37
C ILE A 683 -4.72 -34.77 51.40
N TRP A 684 -4.42 -35.04 52.66
CA TRP A 684 -4.64 -34.12 53.78
C TRP A 684 -3.34 -33.48 54.22
N TYR A 685 -3.39 -32.22 54.65
CA TYR A 685 -2.24 -31.48 55.16
C TYR A 685 -2.58 -30.79 56.48
N ASP A 686 -1.66 -30.87 57.45
CA ASP A 686 -1.70 -30.05 58.67
C ASP A 686 -1.04 -28.69 58.40
N CYS A 687 -1.82 -27.62 58.47
CA CYS A 687 -1.38 -26.27 58.14
C CYS A 687 -0.39 -25.70 59.16
N GLU A 688 -0.48 -26.12 60.41
CA GLU A 688 0.31 -25.59 61.53
C GLU A 688 1.66 -26.30 61.67
N ASN A 689 1.81 -27.45 61.03
CA ASN A 689 3.03 -28.24 61.04
C ASN A 689 3.70 -28.26 59.66
N ASP A 690 4.03 -27.07 59.14
CA ASP A 690 4.83 -26.89 57.91
C ASP A 690 4.26 -27.60 56.67
N MET A 691 2.92 -27.74 56.58
CA MET A 691 2.20 -28.44 55.50
C MET A 691 2.60 -29.91 55.36
N VAL A 692 2.83 -30.60 56.48
CA VAL A 692 3.08 -32.04 56.47
C VAL A 692 1.84 -32.78 56.01
N GLU A 693 2.03 -33.67 55.04
CA GLU A 693 1.01 -34.60 54.56
C GLU A 693 0.60 -35.58 55.66
N MET A 694 -0.70 -35.74 55.86
CA MET A 694 -1.28 -36.61 56.88
C MET A 694 -1.65 -37.96 56.28
N THR A 695 -1.50 -39.00 57.10
CA THR A 695 -1.83 -40.39 56.81
C THR A 695 -3.01 -40.86 57.66
N SER A 696 -3.49 -42.08 57.44
CA SER A 696 -4.54 -42.69 58.25
C SER A 696 -4.16 -42.94 59.72
N ASP A 697 -2.85 -42.90 60.04
CA ASP A 697 -2.34 -43.08 61.40
C ASP A 697 -2.26 -41.77 62.20
N ASP A 698 -2.46 -40.63 61.54
CA ASP A 698 -2.48 -39.30 62.15
C ASP A 698 -3.89 -38.97 62.71
N ALA A 699 -3.95 -37.99 63.62
CA ALA A 699 -5.20 -37.49 64.17
C ALA A 699 -5.27 -35.97 64.08
N PHE A 700 -6.45 -35.42 63.80
CA PHE A 700 -6.68 -33.99 63.85
C PHE A 700 -6.57 -33.48 65.29
N ALA A 701 -5.84 -32.38 65.47
CA ALA A 701 -5.69 -31.68 66.74
C ALA A 701 -6.68 -30.50 66.81
N GLY A 702 -7.41 -30.43 67.91
CA GLY A 702 -8.33 -29.35 68.22
C GLY A 702 -7.66 -27.98 68.14
N GLY A 703 -8.20 -27.10 67.30
CA GLY A 703 -7.72 -25.74 67.13
C GLY A 703 -6.72 -25.51 66.00
N ASN A 704 -6.35 -26.56 65.24
CA ASN A 704 -5.54 -26.44 64.03
C ASN A 704 -6.42 -26.20 62.80
N GLN A 705 -5.80 -25.74 61.71
CA GLN A 705 -6.42 -25.71 60.38
C GLN A 705 -5.95 -26.93 59.58
N TYR A 706 -6.79 -27.38 58.64
CA TYR A 706 -6.47 -28.52 57.77
C TYR A 706 -6.83 -28.21 56.33
N TYR A 707 -6.01 -28.67 55.39
CA TYR A 707 -6.30 -28.60 53.96
C TYR A 707 -6.49 -29.99 53.38
N VAL A 708 -7.34 -30.10 52.37
CA VAL A 708 -7.48 -31.30 51.53
C VAL A 708 -7.26 -30.94 50.06
N LEU A 709 -6.49 -31.79 49.38
CA LEU A 709 -6.34 -31.82 47.93
C LEU A 709 -7.04 -33.07 47.39
N ILE A 710 -8.06 -32.86 46.57
CA ILE A 710 -8.79 -33.93 45.88
C ILE A 710 -8.49 -33.84 44.39
N THR A 711 -7.90 -34.90 43.83
CA THR A 711 -7.62 -35.00 42.39
C THR A 711 -8.69 -35.85 41.73
N VAL A 712 -9.39 -35.29 40.76
CA VAL A 712 -10.42 -35.96 39.97
C VAL A 712 -9.92 -36.14 38.53
N VAL A 713 -10.08 -37.35 37.99
CA VAL A 713 -9.65 -37.71 36.64
C VAL A 713 -10.81 -38.35 35.86
N PRO A 714 -10.81 -38.29 34.52
CA PRO A 714 -11.80 -39.00 33.72
C PRO A 714 -11.69 -40.51 33.94
N THR A 715 -12.83 -41.19 33.97
CA THR A 715 -12.90 -42.64 33.89
C THR A 715 -12.42 -43.09 32.51
N GLU A 716 -11.66 -44.18 32.44
CA GLU A 716 -11.18 -44.77 31.19
C GLU A 716 -11.91 -46.07 30.87
N GLU A 717 -12.40 -46.20 29.63
CA GLU A 717 -13.02 -47.40 29.07
C GLU A 717 -12.27 -47.77 27.79
N ASP A 718 -11.74 -49.00 27.71
CA ASP A 718 -10.92 -49.50 26.61
C ASP A 718 -9.77 -48.56 26.18
N GLY A 719 -9.17 -47.87 27.16
CA GLY A 719 -8.07 -46.91 26.94
C GLY A 719 -8.53 -45.53 26.43
N ASN A 720 -9.83 -45.27 26.34
CA ASN A 720 -10.39 -43.97 25.98
C ASN A 720 -11.02 -43.29 27.20
N LYS A 721 -10.83 -41.98 27.33
CA LYS A 721 -11.38 -41.19 28.43
C LYS A 721 -12.84 -40.85 28.17
N LEU A 722 -13.74 -41.17 29.10
CA LEU A 722 -15.18 -40.91 28.97
C LEU A 722 -15.53 -39.42 29.02
N CYS A 723 -14.70 -38.60 29.66
CA CYS A 723 -14.92 -37.16 29.69
C CYS A 723 -13.66 -36.33 29.51
N LYS A 724 -13.88 -35.04 29.24
CA LYS A 724 -12.91 -33.96 29.31
C LYS A 724 -13.46 -32.84 30.20
N PHE A 725 -12.59 -32.23 30.97
CA PHE A 725 -12.96 -31.07 31.79
C PHE A 725 -12.76 -29.76 31.02
N VAL A 726 -13.58 -28.75 31.31
CA VAL A 726 -13.39 -27.41 30.76
C VAL A 726 -12.19 -26.75 31.47
N SER A 727 -11.09 -26.56 30.74
CA SER A 727 -9.88 -25.93 31.27
C SER A 727 -10.19 -24.58 31.89
N ASP A 728 -9.67 -24.35 33.10
CA ASP A 728 -9.76 -23.10 33.87
C ASP A 728 -11.18 -22.60 34.19
N LYS A 729 -12.21 -23.39 33.87
CA LYS A 729 -13.62 -23.02 34.07
C LYS A 729 -14.47 -24.09 34.76
N THR A 730 -13.91 -25.27 35.01
CA THR A 730 -14.65 -26.31 35.74
C THR A 730 -14.81 -25.90 37.20
N THR A 731 -16.05 -25.85 37.68
CA THR A 731 -16.36 -25.60 39.09
C THR A 731 -16.39 -26.89 39.88
N ALA A 732 -16.24 -26.80 41.21
CA ALA A 732 -16.41 -27.96 42.07
C ALA A 732 -17.15 -27.60 43.37
N SER A 733 -17.86 -28.57 43.92
CA SER A 733 -18.41 -28.52 45.28
C SER A 733 -17.88 -29.68 46.12
N LEU A 734 -17.66 -29.41 47.41
CA LEU A 734 -17.31 -30.40 48.41
C LEU A 734 -18.41 -30.45 49.48
N ASN A 735 -19.06 -31.60 49.66
CA ASN A 735 -20.20 -31.79 50.57
C ASN A 735 -21.29 -30.73 50.41
N GLY A 736 -21.67 -30.46 49.16
CA GLY A 736 -22.63 -29.40 48.81
C GLY A 736 -22.12 -27.95 48.93
N VAL A 737 -20.87 -27.71 49.35
CA VAL A 737 -20.29 -26.37 49.43
C VAL A 737 -19.48 -26.06 48.18
N ASN A 738 -19.84 -24.99 47.46
CA ASN A 738 -19.08 -24.53 46.29
C ASN A 738 -17.64 -24.12 46.68
N VAL A 739 -16.66 -24.75 46.04
CA VAL A 739 -15.25 -24.40 46.17
C VAL A 739 -14.97 -23.25 45.21
N LYS A 740 -14.58 -22.10 45.76
CA LYS A 740 -14.27 -20.89 44.99
C LYS A 740 -12.97 -20.29 45.47
N LYS A 741 -12.22 -19.72 44.53
CA LYS A 741 -11.04 -18.92 44.83
C LYS A 741 -11.39 -17.76 45.75
N ILE A 742 -10.91 -17.78 46.99
CA ILE A 742 -11.04 -16.64 47.90
C ILE A 742 -9.78 -15.77 47.79
N PRO A 743 -9.90 -14.47 47.48
CA PRO A 743 -8.74 -13.57 47.44
C PRO A 743 -7.99 -13.56 48.78
N GLY A 744 -6.72 -13.95 48.76
CA GLY A 744 -5.88 -14.04 49.94
C GLY A 744 -5.89 -15.40 50.66
N ASP A 745 -6.71 -16.36 50.22
CA ASP A 745 -6.71 -17.75 50.69
C ASP A 745 -6.25 -18.63 49.52
N SER A 746 -4.95 -18.97 49.50
CA SER A 746 -4.31 -19.68 48.39
C SER A 746 -4.74 -21.14 48.24
N TRP A 747 -5.61 -21.64 49.13
CA TRP A 747 -5.86 -23.08 49.31
C TRP A 747 -7.35 -23.43 49.31
N GLN A 748 -8.20 -22.50 48.88
CA GLN A 748 -9.54 -22.79 48.41
C GLN A 748 -9.61 -22.43 46.93
N ASP A 749 -9.37 -23.39 46.05
CA ASP A 749 -9.30 -23.15 44.60
C ASP A 749 -9.63 -24.42 43.82
N VAL A 750 -10.13 -24.25 42.60
CA VAL A 750 -10.35 -25.35 41.65
C VAL A 750 -9.48 -25.09 40.45
N THR A 751 -8.44 -25.92 40.28
CA THR A 751 -7.62 -25.89 39.07
C THR A 751 -8.07 -27.00 38.14
N SER A 752 -8.43 -26.66 36.92
CA SER A 752 -8.95 -27.62 35.95
C SER A 752 -8.14 -27.57 34.67
N ALA A 753 -7.69 -28.74 34.23
CA ALA A 753 -7.12 -28.97 32.92
C ALA A 753 -7.96 -30.03 32.21
N VAL A 754 -7.85 -30.11 30.88
CA VAL A 754 -8.62 -31.06 30.05
C VAL A 754 -8.62 -32.50 30.59
N LYS A 755 -7.52 -32.91 31.24
CA LYS A 755 -7.29 -34.29 31.72
C LYS A 755 -7.45 -34.50 33.23
N ARG A 756 -7.61 -33.45 34.05
CA ARG A 756 -7.76 -33.57 35.52
C ARG A 756 -8.28 -32.28 36.16
N VAL A 757 -8.92 -32.43 37.32
CA VAL A 757 -9.28 -31.30 38.19
C VAL A 757 -8.67 -31.53 39.57
N ASN A 758 -8.00 -30.52 40.10
CA ASN A 758 -7.57 -30.50 41.50
C ASN A 758 -8.46 -29.53 42.27
N ILE A 759 -9.08 -30.04 43.33
CA ILE A 759 -9.93 -29.30 44.25
C ILE A 759 -9.13 -29.10 45.54
N TRP A 760 -8.83 -27.84 45.85
CA TRP A 760 -8.19 -27.44 47.09
C TRP A 760 -9.25 -26.88 48.03
N TYR A 761 -9.31 -27.39 49.26
CA TYR A 761 -10.27 -26.91 50.24
C TYR A 761 -9.68 -26.80 51.65
N THR A 762 -9.93 -25.65 52.28
CA THR A 762 -9.52 -25.33 53.66
C THR A 762 -10.63 -25.57 54.66
N PHE A 763 -10.38 -26.40 55.67
CA PHE A 763 -11.21 -26.45 56.88
C PHE A 763 -10.66 -25.46 57.91
N LYS A 764 -11.42 -24.40 58.17
CA LYS A 764 -11.05 -23.35 59.14
C LYS A 764 -11.23 -23.85 60.57
N LYS A 765 -10.41 -23.31 61.47
CA LYS A 765 -10.45 -23.55 62.92
C LYS A 765 -11.87 -23.33 63.46
N ALA A 766 -12.46 -24.35 64.07
CA ALA A 766 -13.71 -24.20 64.81
C ALA A 766 -13.48 -23.28 66.02
N THR A 767 -14.21 -22.17 66.10
CA THR A 767 -14.24 -21.29 67.27
C THR A 767 -15.24 -21.84 68.30
N SER A 768 -14.70 -22.24 69.46
CA SER A 768 -15.33 -22.56 70.77
C SER A 768 -16.87 -22.75 70.87
N GLU A 769 -17.25 -23.96 71.32
CA GLU A 769 -18.49 -24.41 72.00
C GLU A 769 -19.76 -23.51 71.97
N ASN A 770 -20.79 -24.00 71.27
CA ASN A 770 -22.20 -23.57 71.17
C ASN A 770 -22.64 -22.74 69.95
N ASP A 771 -22.00 -22.89 68.79
CA ASP A 771 -22.58 -22.39 67.54
C ASP A 771 -23.67 -23.34 67.02
N MET A 772 -24.93 -22.95 67.24
CA MET A 772 -26.09 -23.65 66.70
C MET A 772 -26.21 -23.40 65.20
N PHE A 773 -26.78 -24.34 64.45
CA PHE A 773 -27.00 -24.18 63.01
C PHE A 773 -28.44 -24.46 62.60
N ILE A 774 -28.84 -23.94 61.44
CA ILE A 774 -30.05 -24.35 60.74
C ILE A 774 -29.63 -24.98 59.42
N SER A 775 -30.13 -26.18 59.12
CA SER A 775 -29.89 -26.84 57.82
C SER A 775 -31.12 -27.58 57.32
N GLY A 776 -31.10 -28.06 56.08
CA GLY A 776 -32.17 -28.87 55.53
C GLY A 776 -32.05 -29.05 54.03
N GLN A 777 -33.03 -29.73 53.44
CA GLN A 777 -33.17 -29.91 52.00
C GLN A 777 -34.25 -28.96 51.46
N VAL A 778 -33.97 -28.33 50.32
CA VAL A 778 -34.97 -27.59 49.54
C VAL A 778 -35.43 -28.44 48.37
N LYS A 779 -36.73 -28.76 48.34
CA LYS A 779 -37.39 -29.39 47.20
C LYS A 779 -38.02 -28.34 46.28
N THR A 780 -37.71 -28.41 45.00
CA THR A 780 -38.24 -27.52 43.97
C THR A 780 -38.35 -28.28 42.64
N PHE A 781 -38.89 -27.65 41.61
CA PHE A 781 -39.19 -28.30 40.33
C PHE A 781 -38.65 -27.48 39.15
N LYS A 782 -38.80 -28.05 37.95
CA LYS A 782 -38.38 -27.48 36.68
C LYS A 782 -36.85 -27.31 36.60
N ASP A 783 -36.37 -26.11 36.26
CA ASP A 783 -34.98 -25.87 35.89
C ASP A 783 -34.05 -26.04 37.10
N GLU A 784 -33.18 -27.05 37.06
CA GLU A 784 -32.20 -27.35 38.10
C GLU A 784 -31.06 -26.33 38.18
N ASN A 785 -30.84 -25.54 37.12
CA ASN A 785 -29.77 -24.54 37.05
C ASN A 785 -30.14 -23.20 37.68
N ASN A 786 -31.45 -22.90 37.77
CA ASN A 786 -31.95 -21.69 38.39
C ASN A 786 -31.70 -21.68 39.90
N GLU A 787 -31.11 -20.59 40.40
CA GLU A 787 -30.77 -20.44 41.81
C GLU A 787 -32.01 -20.35 42.69
N VAL A 788 -32.00 -21.15 43.76
CA VAL A 788 -32.96 -21.07 44.86
C VAL A 788 -32.37 -20.17 45.93
N THR A 789 -33.08 -19.10 46.27
CA THR A 789 -32.69 -18.18 47.34
C THR A 789 -33.35 -18.62 48.65
N VAL A 790 -32.53 -18.87 49.67
CA VAL A 790 -32.95 -19.23 51.02
C VAL A 790 -32.52 -18.13 51.98
N GLU A 791 -33.48 -17.51 52.67
CA GLU A 791 -33.27 -16.36 53.54
C GLU A 791 -33.86 -16.58 54.92
N LEU A 792 -33.15 -16.19 55.97
CA LEU A 792 -33.60 -16.28 57.35
C LEU A 792 -33.76 -14.88 57.95
N TYR A 793 -34.98 -14.54 58.37
CA TYR A 793 -35.31 -13.26 59.01
C TYR A 793 -35.58 -13.48 60.49
N LYS A 794 -34.91 -12.74 61.38
CA LYS A 794 -35.30 -12.70 62.80
C LYS A 794 -36.72 -12.16 62.96
N GLU A 795 -37.41 -12.57 64.01
CA GLU A 795 -38.72 -12.01 64.35
C GLU A 795 -38.67 -10.47 64.36
N HIS A 796 -39.62 -9.83 63.66
CA HIS A 796 -39.71 -8.38 63.45
C HIS A 796 -38.57 -7.74 62.63
N ALA A 797 -37.65 -8.51 62.02
CA ALA A 797 -36.65 -7.99 61.11
C ALA A 797 -37.21 -7.79 59.68
N PHE A 798 -36.86 -6.66 59.06
CA PHE A 798 -37.25 -6.34 57.68
C PHE A 798 -36.19 -6.73 56.64
N THR A 799 -35.01 -7.17 57.08
CA THR A 799 -33.90 -7.66 56.25
C THR A 799 -33.46 -9.03 56.72
N PRO A 800 -32.99 -9.92 55.83
CA PRO A 800 -32.54 -11.24 56.23
C PRO A 800 -31.26 -11.12 57.05
N GLU A 801 -31.20 -11.84 58.16
CA GLU A 801 -30.01 -11.99 59.00
C GLU A 801 -29.03 -12.99 58.37
N TYR A 802 -29.57 -14.01 57.67
CA TYR A 802 -28.77 -14.99 56.91
C TYR A 802 -29.37 -15.20 55.52
N ARG A 803 -28.51 -15.43 54.52
CA ARG A 803 -28.91 -15.71 53.13
C ARG A 803 -27.95 -16.69 52.49
N THR A 804 -28.47 -17.68 51.77
CA THR A 804 -27.69 -18.59 50.93
C THR A 804 -28.42 -18.89 49.61
N TYR A 805 -27.67 -19.42 48.65
CA TYR A 805 -28.17 -19.79 47.33
C TYR A 805 -27.81 -21.24 47.05
N VAL A 806 -28.80 -22.03 46.63
CA VAL A 806 -28.62 -23.45 46.31
C VAL A 806 -29.14 -23.75 44.90
N LYS A 807 -28.61 -24.79 44.26
CA LYS A 807 -29.01 -25.22 42.91
C LYS A 807 -29.41 -26.68 42.93
N GLY A 808 -30.26 -27.08 41.98
CA GLY A 808 -30.88 -28.40 41.94
C GLY A 808 -32.31 -28.43 42.47
N ASN A 809 -33.03 -29.49 42.12
CA ASN A 809 -34.41 -29.71 42.53
C ASN A 809 -34.54 -30.37 43.91
N ASN A 810 -33.43 -30.82 44.48
CA ASN A 810 -33.31 -31.33 45.85
C ASN A 810 -31.93 -30.94 46.38
N ALA A 811 -31.85 -29.83 47.12
CA ALA A 811 -30.57 -29.18 47.44
C ALA A 811 -30.42 -28.87 48.93
N SER A 812 -29.26 -29.20 49.49
CA SER A 812 -28.92 -28.91 50.89
C SER A 812 -28.65 -27.42 51.12
N TYR A 813 -29.18 -26.85 52.20
CA TYR A 813 -28.81 -25.52 52.69
C TYR A 813 -28.31 -25.59 54.14
N HIS A 814 -27.45 -24.63 54.53
CA HIS A 814 -26.86 -24.56 55.87
C HIS A 814 -26.57 -23.10 56.28
N PHE A 815 -27.00 -22.75 57.50
CA PHE A 815 -26.66 -21.51 58.21
C PHE A 815 -25.97 -21.87 59.52
N ALA A 816 -24.69 -21.52 59.66
CA ALA A 816 -23.92 -21.73 60.88
C ALA A 816 -24.11 -20.56 61.87
N SER A 817 -23.83 -20.81 63.15
CA SER A 817 -23.77 -19.80 64.21
C SER A 817 -25.04 -18.94 64.31
N VAL A 818 -26.20 -19.61 64.35
CA VAL A 818 -27.52 -18.98 64.45
C VAL A 818 -27.90 -18.77 65.92
N ASP A 819 -28.06 -17.52 66.32
CA ASP A 819 -28.45 -17.17 67.69
C ASP A 819 -29.83 -17.76 68.07
N PRO A 820 -30.06 -18.14 69.34
CA PRO A 820 -31.39 -18.51 69.84
C PRO A 820 -32.43 -17.42 69.57
N GLY A 821 -33.59 -17.81 69.02
CA GLY A 821 -34.65 -16.88 68.63
C GLY A 821 -35.69 -17.49 67.71
N THR A 822 -36.75 -16.73 67.44
CA THR A 822 -37.75 -17.09 66.43
C THR A 822 -37.39 -16.43 65.10
N TYR A 823 -37.46 -17.19 64.02
CA TYR A 823 -37.10 -16.79 62.66
C TYR A 823 -38.20 -17.14 61.66
N THR A 824 -38.25 -16.39 60.56
CA THR A 824 -38.98 -16.74 59.35
C THR A 824 -37.99 -17.11 58.26
N LEU A 825 -38.01 -18.36 57.83
CA LEU A 825 -37.24 -18.88 56.71
C LEU A 825 -38.06 -18.71 55.42
N LYS A 826 -37.53 -17.95 54.47
CA LYS A 826 -38.13 -17.73 53.15
C LYS A 826 -37.35 -18.48 52.08
N VAL A 827 -38.07 -19.16 51.20
CA VAL A 827 -37.51 -19.89 50.07
C VAL A 827 -38.17 -19.38 48.80
N SER A 828 -37.36 -18.94 47.83
CA SER A 828 -37.85 -18.43 46.55
C SER A 828 -36.98 -18.91 45.40
N LYS A 829 -37.60 -19.13 44.25
CA LYS A 829 -36.96 -19.50 42.98
C LYS A 829 -37.74 -18.85 41.85
N GLU A 830 -37.08 -18.54 40.75
CA GLU A 830 -37.76 -18.03 39.56
C GLU A 830 -38.92 -18.96 39.16
N ASN A 831 -40.06 -18.38 38.76
CA ASN A 831 -41.30 -19.07 38.41
C ASN A 831 -41.99 -19.85 39.54
N HIS A 832 -41.46 -19.80 40.77
CA HIS A 832 -42.04 -20.44 41.94
C HIS A 832 -42.61 -19.42 42.93
N VAL A 833 -43.51 -19.86 43.78
CA VAL A 833 -44.01 -19.05 44.89
C VAL A 833 -42.92 -18.83 45.95
N THR A 834 -43.02 -17.76 46.72
CA THR A 834 -42.19 -17.63 47.92
C THR A 834 -42.84 -18.41 49.06
N ALA A 835 -42.16 -19.43 49.56
CA ALA A 835 -42.61 -20.23 50.70
C ALA A 835 -41.99 -19.67 51.99
N GLU A 836 -42.80 -19.58 53.06
CA GLU A 836 -42.35 -19.09 54.36
C GLU A 836 -42.57 -20.14 55.46
N TYR A 837 -41.57 -20.32 56.33
CA TYR A 837 -41.57 -21.29 57.43
C TYR A 837 -41.14 -20.59 58.72
N THR A 838 -41.88 -20.80 59.81
CA THR A 838 -41.48 -20.29 61.14
C THR A 838 -40.58 -21.30 61.83
N ILE A 839 -39.39 -20.87 62.26
CA ILE A 839 -38.38 -21.69 62.95
C ILE A 839 -38.09 -21.09 64.32
N THR A 840 -38.04 -21.92 65.37
CA THR A 840 -37.59 -21.49 66.71
C THR A 840 -36.30 -22.20 67.07
N VAL A 841 -35.23 -21.42 67.23
CA VAL A 841 -33.87 -21.85 67.58
C VAL A 841 -33.73 -21.70 69.10
N THR A 842 -33.43 -22.78 69.81
CA THR A 842 -33.29 -22.79 71.30
C THR A 842 -31.84 -23.01 71.74
N ASN A 843 -31.48 -24.19 72.26
CA ASN A 843 -30.07 -24.55 72.57
C ASN A 843 -29.57 -25.73 71.70
N ASN A 844 -30.39 -26.21 70.76
CA ASN A 844 -30.03 -27.24 69.78
C ASN A 844 -30.19 -26.75 68.34
N SER A 845 -29.32 -27.20 67.43
CA SER A 845 -29.44 -26.97 65.99
C SER A 845 -30.76 -27.49 65.42
N VAL A 846 -31.25 -26.86 64.35
CA VAL A 846 -32.55 -27.17 63.73
C VAL A 846 -32.35 -27.71 62.32
N ILE A 847 -33.02 -28.82 62.00
CA ILE A 847 -33.13 -29.34 60.64
C ILE A 847 -34.54 -29.07 60.13
N GLN A 848 -34.66 -28.29 59.05
CA GLN A 848 -35.94 -27.91 58.45
C GLN A 848 -35.91 -28.18 56.94
N ASN A 849 -36.58 -29.23 56.50
CA ASN A 849 -36.80 -29.42 55.06
C ASN A 849 -37.90 -28.49 54.57
N VAL A 850 -37.73 -27.95 53.38
CA VAL A 850 -38.59 -26.92 52.81
C VAL A 850 -38.90 -27.22 51.35
N GLU A 851 -40.05 -26.76 50.88
CA GLU A 851 -40.50 -26.93 49.51
C GLU A 851 -41.08 -25.62 48.97
N THR A 852 -40.94 -25.39 47.66
CA THR A 852 -41.65 -24.35 46.93
C THR A 852 -42.20 -24.88 45.60
N TRP A 853 -43.38 -24.42 45.20
CA TRP A 853 -44.14 -24.92 44.04
C TRP A 853 -44.16 -23.89 42.91
N LEU A 854 -44.36 -24.36 41.68
CA LEU A 854 -44.45 -23.50 40.49
C LEU A 854 -45.73 -22.66 40.52
N TYR A 855 -45.69 -21.42 40.02
CA TYR A 855 -46.93 -20.70 39.73
C TYR A 855 -47.78 -21.52 38.75
N GLY A 856 -49.03 -21.80 39.13
CA GLY A 856 -49.96 -22.64 38.39
C GLY A 856 -50.00 -24.12 38.80
N ASP A 857 -49.00 -24.63 39.51
CA ASP A 857 -48.99 -25.99 40.07
C ASP A 857 -49.65 -25.96 41.45
N VAL A 858 -50.95 -26.20 41.50
CA VAL A 858 -51.73 -26.13 42.74
C VAL A 858 -51.80 -27.47 43.46
N THR A 859 -51.22 -28.52 42.87
CA THR A 859 -51.15 -29.87 43.43
C THR A 859 -49.79 -30.23 44.01
N GLY A 860 -48.72 -29.56 43.59
CA GLY A 860 -47.36 -29.72 44.07
C GLY A 860 -46.63 -30.92 43.47
N ASP A 861 -47.04 -31.39 42.30
CA ASP A 861 -46.43 -32.54 41.62
C ASP A 861 -45.33 -32.15 40.62
N GLY A 862 -45.12 -30.84 40.42
CA GLY A 862 -44.10 -30.27 39.55
C GLY A 862 -44.53 -30.09 38.10
N ILE A 863 -45.78 -30.39 37.74
CA ILE A 863 -46.30 -30.32 36.37
C ILE A 863 -47.62 -29.55 36.35
N VAL A 864 -47.67 -28.43 35.64
CA VAL A 864 -48.95 -27.69 35.47
C VAL A 864 -49.81 -28.34 34.39
N ASP A 865 -50.83 -29.08 34.81
CA ASP A 865 -51.69 -29.84 33.90
C ASP A 865 -53.21 -29.70 34.15
N SER A 866 -53.99 -30.61 33.56
CA SER A 866 -55.45 -30.61 33.70
C SER A 866 -55.93 -30.80 35.15
N THR A 867 -55.14 -31.46 35.98
CA THR A 867 -55.40 -31.70 37.40
C THR A 867 -55.35 -30.40 38.18
N ASP A 868 -54.34 -29.57 37.96
CA ASP A 868 -54.24 -28.23 38.56
C ASP A 868 -55.41 -27.35 38.14
N PHE A 869 -55.73 -27.37 36.84
CA PHE A 869 -56.87 -26.65 36.30
C PHE A 869 -58.19 -27.05 36.98
N LEU A 870 -58.41 -28.33 37.26
CA LEU A 870 -59.61 -28.79 37.95
C LEU A 870 -59.64 -28.35 39.42
N ARG A 871 -58.48 -28.34 40.10
CA ARG A 871 -58.36 -27.92 41.51
C ARG A 871 -58.60 -26.42 41.68
N ILE A 872 -57.99 -25.58 40.84
CA ILE A 872 -58.19 -24.13 40.85
C ILE A 872 -59.63 -23.76 40.45
N LYS A 873 -60.21 -24.47 39.48
CA LYS A 873 -61.64 -24.33 39.14
C LYS A 873 -62.55 -24.64 40.32
N GLY A 874 -62.25 -25.71 41.05
CA GLY A 874 -62.99 -26.06 42.27
C GLY A 874 -62.89 -24.98 43.34
N HIS A 875 -61.70 -24.36 43.49
CA HIS A 875 -61.49 -23.22 44.37
C HIS A 875 -62.33 -22.01 43.96
N PHE A 876 -62.26 -21.63 42.69
CA PHE A 876 -63.03 -20.52 42.13
C PHE A 876 -64.56 -20.71 42.26
N LEU A 877 -65.06 -21.94 42.07
CA LEU A 877 -66.48 -22.27 42.21
C LEU A 877 -66.91 -22.53 43.67
N GLY A 878 -65.99 -22.52 44.63
CA GLY A 878 -66.26 -22.81 46.04
C GLY A 878 -66.56 -24.28 46.35
N THR A 879 -66.36 -25.20 45.40
CA THR A 879 -66.58 -26.64 45.57
C THR A 879 -65.35 -27.37 46.14
N TYR A 880 -64.19 -26.72 46.13
CA TYR A 880 -62.92 -27.18 46.70
C TYR A 880 -62.21 -25.98 47.33
N LYS A 881 -61.31 -26.17 48.31
CA LYS A 881 -60.57 -25.05 48.91
C LYS A 881 -59.08 -25.34 48.90
N LEU A 882 -58.30 -24.52 48.17
CA LEU A 882 -56.85 -24.56 48.20
C LEU A 882 -56.33 -23.94 49.51
N SER A 883 -55.17 -24.41 49.96
CA SER A 883 -54.51 -23.96 51.19
C SER A 883 -52.99 -24.05 51.05
N GLY A 884 -52.26 -23.30 51.87
CA GLY A 884 -50.79 -23.34 51.89
C GLY A 884 -50.18 -22.99 50.52
N LEU A 885 -49.16 -23.76 50.11
CA LEU A 885 -48.48 -23.55 48.82
C LEU A 885 -49.42 -23.68 47.62
N GLY A 886 -50.46 -24.53 47.67
CA GLY A 886 -51.44 -24.63 46.59
C GLY A 886 -52.28 -23.36 46.41
N LEU A 887 -52.53 -22.60 47.50
CA LEU A 887 -53.21 -21.31 47.42
C LEU A 887 -52.29 -20.24 46.83
N LEU A 888 -51.04 -20.18 47.29
CA LEU A 888 -50.05 -19.24 46.75
C LEU A 888 -49.76 -19.51 45.27
N SER A 889 -49.69 -20.78 44.87
CA SER A 889 -49.37 -21.18 43.50
C SER A 889 -50.53 -20.93 42.56
N GLY A 890 -51.76 -20.93 43.08
CA GLY A 890 -52.97 -20.61 42.34
C GLY A 890 -53.15 -19.13 42.04
N ASP A 891 -52.52 -18.23 42.80
CA ASP A 891 -52.51 -16.78 42.60
C ASP A 891 -51.35 -16.41 41.65
N VAL A 892 -51.56 -16.66 40.36
CA VAL A 892 -50.53 -16.44 39.32
C VAL A 892 -50.42 -14.98 38.89
N THR A 893 -51.38 -14.13 39.27
CA THR A 893 -51.32 -12.67 39.13
C THR A 893 -50.60 -11.99 40.30
N LYS A 894 -50.45 -12.68 41.43
CA LYS A 894 -49.79 -12.22 42.68
C LYS A 894 -50.51 -11.05 43.33
N GLU A 895 -51.83 -10.99 43.18
CA GLU A 895 -52.65 -9.90 43.70
C GLU A 895 -53.27 -10.21 45.07
N GLY A 896 -52.95 -11.39 45.64
CA GLY A 896 -53.39 -11.85 46.95
C GLY A 896 -54.79 -12.47 46.94
N VAL A 897 -55.44 -12.55 45.78
CA VAL A 897 -56.76 -13.16 45.60
C VAL A 897 -56.76 -14.00 44.32
N ILE A 898 -57.33 -15.19 44.38
CA ILE A 898 -57.51 -16.04 43.20
C ILE A 898 -58.84 -15.66 42.54
N ASP A 899 -58.78 -15.16 41.31
CA ASP A 899 -59.97 -14.80 40.54
C ASP A 899 -60.05 -15.50 39.17
N SER A 900 -60.97 -15.05 38.31
CA SER A 900 -61.16 -15.64 36.98
C SER A 900 -59.91 -15.56 36.10
N THR A 901 -59.05 -14.56 36.32
CA THR A 901 -57.82 -14.31 35.58
C THR A 901 -56.80 -15.40 35.84
N ASP A 902 -56.57 -15.76 37.11
CA ASP A 902 -55.65 -16.83 37.49
C ASP A 902 -56.05 -18.16 36.89
N PHE A 903 -57.32 -18.50 37.09
CA PHE A 903 -57.93 -19.71 36.54
C PHE A 903 -57.79 -19.77 35.00
N LEU A 904 -58.00 -18.67 34.29
CA LEU A 904 -57.86 -18.61 32.82
C LEU A 904 -56.40 -18.71 32.36
N ARG A 905 -55.44 -18.15 33.12
CA ARG A 905 -54.00 -18.23 32.80
C ARG A 905 -53.46 -19.65 32.98
N ILE A 906 -53.83 -20.34 34.06
CA ILE A 906 -53.47 -21.75 34.28
C ILE A 906 -54.07 -22.62 33.18
N LYS A 907 -55.35 -22.40 32.84
CA LYS A 907 -55.99 -23.08 31.69
C LYS A 907 -55.22 -22.85 30.39
N GLY A 908 -54.83 -21.60 30.13
CA GLY A 908 -54.11 -21.22 28.93
C GLY A 908 -52.74 -21.90 28.84
N HIS A 909 -52.05 -22.03 29.97
CA HIS A 909 -50.76 -22.73 30.09
C HIS A 909 -50.85 -24.21 29.77
N PHE A 910 -51.79 -24.89 30.42
CA PHE A 910 -52.09 -26.29 30.13
C PHE A 910 -52.47 -26.52 28.65
N LEU A 911 -53.23 -25.60 28.04
CA LEU A 911 -53.64 -25.71 26.63
C LEU A 911 -52.58 -25.23 25.62
N GLY A 912 -51.41 -24.76 26.08
CA GLY A 912 -50.36 -24.19 25.21
C GLY A 912 -50.71 -22.85 24.56
N THR A 913 -51.84 -22.24 24.92
CA THR A 913 -52.33 -20.95 24.39
C THR A 913 -51.80 -19.74 25.17
N TYR A 914 -51.20 -19.96 26.33
CA TYR A 914 -50.60 -18.95 27.20
C TYR A 914 -49.35 -19.57 27.86
N ASN A 915 -48.35 -18.78 28.25
CA ASN A 915 -47.20 -19.31 29.00
C ASN A 915 -47.05 -18.51 30.30
N LEU A 916 -47.13 -19.19 31.45
CA LEU A 916 -46.98 -18.58 32.78
C LEU A 916 -45.54 -18.13 33.08
N TYR A 917 -44.57 -18.66 32.36
CA TYR A 917 -43.13 -18.53 32.65
C TYR A 917 -42.36 -17.85 31.50
N LYS A 918 -43.04 -16.94 30.79
CA LYS A 918 -42.49 -16.22 29.64
C LYS A 918 -41.59 -15.07 30.06
#